data_AF-A0A4Q0PEN7-F1
#
_entry.id   AF-A0A4Q0PEN7-F1
#
_cell.length_a   1.000
_cell.length_b   1.000
_cell.length_c   1.000
_cell.angle_alpha   90.00
_cell.angle_beta   90.00
_cell.angle_gamma   90.00
#
_symmetry.space_group_name_H-M   'P 1'
#
loop_
_entity.id
_entity.type
_entity.pdbx_description
1 polymer ?
#
loop_
_entity_poly.entity_id
_entity_poly.type
_entity_poly.pdbx_seq_one_letter_code
_entity_poly.pdbx_strand_id
1 'polypeptide(L)'
;MKTSIIRSLSIIIISALFCKSPTYAQSGDQILDGIGETGLIARYIFDGTTKDWSRNNLHATLQNNSETYAADEKFKNVLSLSNGSYLSLPEATLNGIESLSITTWIYLNSTENNPYLFDFGSREDSHFFATPKAKQTDGFEAALTKNGTTVSETTIASLESKKWVHLAVVIDFPSQSFNTYLDGELAATKKASDLDLSTIFNADSNKLLIGNSLSAKGTSLDALLHDFRIYRIPLSKTQVARIYQNSSKTGETVVNERAEPEDNLPVFEDTIPQLYNRYLTAVSDVIVETVVGQLPRLPRFVEGSYKLPVGAPQVRVLWPAPEDNSSVLKPGTYTITGRVSGTDFKPTATVIVKDTDAHDTPNRTLEPFQLNEVSLDANALGKDSKFIENRDKFINTLAETNPDSFLYMFRNAFGQEQPDGAEPLGVWDTQETKLRGHATGHYLTAIAQAYSSTTYDKKLHQKFENTMNYMVNTLYDLSQLSGKAKSTGADFVSDPSAVPMGPGKSSYDSDLSETGIRTDYWNWGSGYISAYPPDQFIMLENGAKYGGQEDRVWAPYYTLHKILAGLIDVYEVSGNEKALEVAEGMAEWVHTRLSKLPTETLITMWNTYIAGEFGGINESLAHLYRITGKPEYLKTAQLFDNIKVFYGDAEHAHGLAKNVDTYRGLHANQHIPQIVGALELYRNSESPEYYHIADNFWYKTKNDYMYSIGGVAGARNPANAECFVAQPATLYENGLSAGGQNETCGTYNMLKLTRGLFFYKQQPELMDYYERALYNQILASVAEDSPANTYHIPLRPGSKKQFSNADMSGFTCCNGTALESSTKLQNSIYFKSVDNKALFVNLFVPSTLNWTEKDIIIKQETAFPHKDHSTFTIEGKGKFSLNIRIPGWAKNGVELKINGKIQNTSIEPDTYLNVERKWKNGDTVELKMPFSFHLDPIMDQENIASLFYGPVLLAAQESEPRTDFRKITLDASDLGKTISGNPEKLEFKIDGVVYKPFYETYDRHSVYLDVTLN
;
A
#
# COMPACT_ATOMS: atom_id res chain seq x y z
N MET A 1 -77.67 27.86 43.78
CA MET A 1 -78.28 28.99 43.05
C MET A 1 -77.26 29.47 42.02
N LYS A 2 -77.60 29.32 40.74
CA LYS A 2 -77.11 29.97 39.50
C LYS A 2 -75.70 30.64 39.40
N THR A 3 -75.01 30.24 38.30
CA THR A 3 -74.17 31.03 37.33
C THR A 3 -72.89 31.73 37.81
N SER A 4 -71.78 31.89 37.08
CA SER A 4 -71.16 31.31 35.86
C SER A 4 -69.85 32.11 35.62
N ILE A 5 -68.95 31.61 34.75
CA ILE A 5 -68.04 32.36 33.84
C ILE A 5 -66.55 32.61 34.28
N ILE A 6 -65.68 32.00 33.46
CA ILE A 6 -64.30 32.34 33.01
C ILE A 6 -63.12 32.06 33.96
N ARG A 7 -62.29 31.07 33.54
CA ARG A 7 -60.93 30.82 34.01
C ARG A 7 -59.94 31.72 33.25
N SER A 8 -59.15 32.48 33.99
CA SER A 8 -57.94 33.16 33.52
C SER A 8 -56.79 32.15 33.43
N LEU A 9 -56.15 32.05 32.26
CA LEU A 9 -54.81 31.49 32.12
C LEU A 9 -53.95 32.50 31.37
N SER A 10 -52.87 32.92 32.00
CA SER A 10 -51.90 33.89 31.49
C SER A 10 -51.23 33.39 30.20
N ILE A 11 -51.26 34.21 29.15
CA ILE A 11 -50.52 34.02 27.91
C ILE A 11 -49.11 34.61 28.12
N ILE A 12 -48.09 33.76 28.11
CA ILE A 12 -46.71 34.17 27.85
C ILE A 12 -46.49 34.02 26.35
N ILE A 13 -46.26 35.13 25.65
CA ILE A 13 -45.82 35.15 24.26
C ILE A 13 -44.32 34.90 24.25
N ILE A 14 -43.89 33.70 23.84
CA ILE A 14 -42.52 33.45 23.37
C ILE A 14 -42.58 33.40 21.85
N SER A 15 -42.05 34.44 21.22
CA SER A 15 -41.80 34.53 19.80
C SER A 15 -40.68 33.55 19.44
N ALA A 16 -41.00 32.35 18.97
CA ALA A 16 -40.02 31.46 18.36
C ALA A 16 -39.75 31.95 16.93
N LEU A 17 -38.70 32.77 16.75
CA LEU A 17 -38.01 32.86 15.46
C LEU A 17 -37.36 31.50 15.21
N PHE A 18 -38.00 30.63 14.43
CA PHE A 18 -37.30 29.53 13.77
C PHE A 18 -36.39 30.14 12.70
N CYS A 19 -35.13 30.43 13.05
CA CYS A 19 -34.07 30.46 12.06
C CYS A 19 -33.95 29.05 11.48
N LYS A 20 -34.54 28.83 10.30
CA LYS A 20 -34.13 27.70 9.46
C LYS A 20 -32.69 27.99 9.04
N SER A 21 -31.72 27.31 9.64
CA SER A 21 -30.38 27.26 9.08
C SER A 21 -30.50 26.66 7.67
N PRO A 22 -29.95 27.30 6.62
CA PRO A 22 -29.95 26.72 5.29
C PRO A 22 -29.22 25.38 5.31
N THR A 23 -29.87 24.34 4.80
CA THR A 23 -29.31 22.99 4.65
C THR A 23 -28.67 22.89 3.27
N TYR A 24 -27.34 22.81 3.21
CA TYR A 24 -26.57 22.68 1.98
C TYR A 24 -26.28 21.21 1.63
N ALA A 25 -26.05 20.92 0.35
CA ALA A 25 -25.60 19.61 -0.10
C ALA A 25 -24.16 19.33 0.42
N GLN A 26 -23.87 18.07 0.77
CA GLN A 26 -22.53 17.66 1.20
C GLN A 26 -21.65 17.28 0.01
N SER A 27 -20.39 17.69 0.02
CA SER A 27 -19.38 17.21 -0.92
C SER A 27 -18.92 15.82 -0.48
N GLY A 28 -19.45 14.74 -1.09
CA GLY A 28 -19.03 13.36 -0.78
C GLY A 28 -17.52 13.15 -0.92
N ASP A 29 -16.95 12.15 -0.24
CA ASP A 29 -15.52 11.79 -0.36
C ASP A 29 -15.32 10.64 -1.36
N GLN A 30 -14.17 10.57 -2.04
CA GLN A 30 -13.83 9.53 -3.02
C GLN A 30 -14.00 8.11 -2.47
N ILE A 31 -13.76 7.95 -1.16
CA ILE A 31 -13.91 6.70 -0.42
C ILE A 31 -15.39 6.35 -0.24
N LEU A 32 -16.25 7.34 -0.04
CA LEU A 32 -17.70 7.18 -0.02
C LEU A 32 -18.25 6.88 -1.42
N ASP A 33 -17.52 7.23 -2.48
CA ASP A 33 -17.88 6.94 -3.87
C ASP A 33 -17.49 5.53 -4.34
N GLY A 34 -16.80 4.73 -3.51
CA GLY A 34 -16.31 3.41 -3.90
C GLY A 34 -15.17 3.49 -4.92
N ILE A 35 -14.29 4.49 -4.76
CA ILE A 35 -13.11 4.69 -5.59
C ILE A 35 -11.90 4.69 -4.65
N GLY A 36 -10.87 3.93 -5.00
CA GLY A 36 -9.64 3.89 -4.21
C GLY A 36 -8.88 5.20 -4.27
N GLU A 37 -8.05 5.44 -3.25
CA GLU A 37 -7.37 6.73 -3.08
C GLU A 37 -6.41 7.08 -4.22
N THR A 38 -5.85 6.08 -4.91
CA THR A 38 -5.04 6.27 -6.12
C THR A 38 -5.86 6.58 -7.38
N GLY A 39 -7.16 6.31 -7.36
CA GLY A 39 -8.04 6.50 -8.53
C GLY A 39 -8.28 7.97 -8.85
N LEU A 40 -8.31 8.84 -7.84
CA LEU A 40 -8.46 10.29 -8.00
C LEU A 40 -7.12 10.96 -8.29
N ILE A 41 -7.08 11.75 -9.37
CA ILE A 41 -5.94 12.59 -9.74
C ILE A 41 -6.05 13.95 -9.05
N ALA A 42 -7.17 14.64 -9.20
CA ALA A 42 -7.37 15.99 -8.67
C ALA A 42 -8.87 16.24 -8.41
N ARG A 43 -9.16 17.08 -7.42
CA ARG A 43 -10.52 17.48 -7.05
C ARG A 43 -10.58 18.94 -6.65
N TYR A 44 -11.43 19.70 -7.30
CA TYR A 44 -11.65 21.12 -7.02
C TYR A 44 -13.11 21.33 -6.58
N ILE A 45 -13.31 21.57 -5.29
CA ILE A 45 -14.64 21.80 -4.72
C ILE A 45 -15.18 23.19 -5.10
N PHE A 46 -14.29 24.17 -5.27
CA PHE A 46 -14.60 25.57 -5.56
C PHE A 46 -15.36 26.33 -4.45
N ASP A 47 -15.14 25.98 -3.18
CA ASP A 47 -15.62 26.74 -2.01
C ASP A 47 -14.69 27.93 -1.72
N GLY A 48 -14.66 28.92 -2.64
CA GLY A 48 -13.85 30.13 -2.50
C GLY A 48 -12.35 29.99 -2.83
N THR A 49 -11.92 28.82 -3.32
CA THR A 49 -10.52 28.53 -3.67
C THR A 49 -10.39 27.61 -4.88
N THR A 50 -9.29 27.73 -5.62
CA THR A 50 -8.87 26.83 -6.71
C THR A 50 -7.96 25.70 -6.24
N LYS A 51 -7.89 25.50 -4.91
CA LYS A 51 -7.13 24.43 -4.26
C LYS A 51 -7.60 23.04 -4.72
N ASP A 52 -6.62 22.19 -4.99
CA ASP A 52 -6.83 20.75 -5.15
C ASP A 52 -6.99 20.12 -3.76
N TRP A 53 -8.11 19.44 -3.57
CA TRP A 53 -8.49 18.74 -2.35
C TRP A 53 -8.09 17.26 -2.36
N SER A 54 -7.47 16.79 -3.45
CA SER A 54 -6.84 15.47 -3.50
C SER A 54 -5.52 15.46 -2.73
N ARG A 55 -4.97 14.25 -2.55
CA ARG A 55 -3.63 14.04 -1.98
C ARG A 55 -2.47 14.46 -2.89
N ASN A 56 -2.74 14.84 -4.15
CA ASN A 56 -1.68 15.13 -5.13
C ASN A 56 -1.32 16.62 -5.20
N ASN A 57 -2.09 17.49 -4.54
CA ASN A 57 -1.83 18.92 -4.40
C ASN A 57 -1.68 19.67 -5.75
N LEU A 58 -2.43 19.26 -6.77
CA LEU A 58 -2.38 19.78 -8.14
C LEU A 58 -3.23 21.05 -8.28
N HIS A 59 -2.89 22.11 -7.53
CA HIS A 59 -3.69 23.34 -7.46
C HIS A 59 -3.89 24.01 -8.83
N ALA A 60 -5.11 24.47 -9.10
CA ALA A 60 -5.43 25.18 -10.33
C ALA A 60 -5.11 26.67 -10.19
N THR A 61 -4.74 27.32 -11.30
CA THR A 61 -4.51 28.77 -11.37
C THR A 61 -5.67 29.45 -12.12
N LEU A 62 -6.28 30.46 -11.51
CA LEU A 62 -7.30 31.29 -12.15
C LEU A 62 -6.66 32.31 -13.11
N GLN A 63 -7.26 32.47 -14.28
CA GLN A 63 -6.83 33.38 -15.34
C GLN A 63 -7.90 34.46 -15.59
N ASN A 64 -7.48 35.66 -16.01
CA ASN A 64 -8.31 36.84 -16.34
C ASN A 64 -9.07 37.55 -15.19
N ASN A 65 -8.86 37.17 -13.93
CA ASN A 65 -8.97 37.98 -12.69
C ASN A 65 -10.20 38.91 -12.49
N SER A 66 -11.41 38.54 -12.93
CA SER A 66 -12.65 39.12 -12.37
C SER A 66 -13.13 38.32 -11.14
N GLU A 67 -13.81 38.95 -10.17
CA GLU A 67 -14.39 38.26 -9.00
C GLU A 67 -15.26 37.09 -9.46
N THR A 68 -14.82 35.86 -9.18
CA THR A 68 -15.33 34.63 -9.81
C THR A 68 -16.01 33.68 -8.84
N TYR A 69 -16.26 34.02 -7.57
CA TYR A 69 -17.04 33.15 -6.69
C TYR A 69 -18.42 33.72 -6.43
N ALA A 70 -19.44 32.86 -6.49
CA ALA A 70 -20.82 33.23 -6.23
C ALA A 70 -21.40 32.37 -5.11
N ALA A 71 -22.24 33.00 -4.28
CA ALA A 71 -23.06 32.25 -3.33
C ALA A 71 -24.15 31.48 -4.09
N ASP A 72 -24.39 30.23 -3.70
CA ASP A 72 -25.36 29.33 -4.33
C ASP A 72 -26.21 28.64 -3.27
N GLU A 73 -27.51 28.49 -3.54
CA GLU A 73 -28.46 27.90 -2.59
C GLU A 73 -28.21 26.41 -2.35
N LYS A 74 -27.64 25.68 -3.32
CA LYS A 74 -27.40 24.23 -3.24
C LYS A 74 -26.02 23.93 -2.67
N PHE A 75 -24.99 24.63 -3.13
CA PHE A 75 -23.58 24.32 -2.85
C PHE A 75 -22.85 25.37 -2.00
N LYS A 76 -23.56 26.36 -1.45
CA LYS A 76 -23.05 27.47 -0.63
C LYS A 76 -22.16 28.44 -1.41
N ASN A 77 -21.02 27.99 -1.94
CA ASN A 77 -20.12 28.77 -2.78
C ASN A 77 -19.70 27.94 -4.00
N VAL A 78 -19.68 28.58 -5.16
CA VAL A 78 -19.33 27.96 -6.44
C VAL A 78 -18.42 28.88 -7.25
N LEU A 79 -17.64 28.29 -8.17
CA LEU A 79 -16.88 29.05 -9.14
C LEU A 79 -17.82 29.57 -10.23
N SER A 80 -17.62 30.81 -10.66
CA SER A 80 -18.32 31.55 -11.71
C SER A 80 -17.31 31.95 -12.76
N LEU A 81 -17.46 31.45 -13.97
CA LEU A 81 -16.50 31.65 -15.07
C LEU A 81 -16.90 32.77 -16.05
N SER A 82 -17.72 33.72 -15.61
CA SER A 82 -18.16 34.84 -16.45
C SER A 82 -17.00 35.74 -16.92
N ASN A 83 -17.24 36.52 -17.98
CA ASN A 83 -16.32 37.51 -18.53
C ASN A 83 -14.96 36.97 -19.04
N GLY A 84 -14.90 35.69 -19.43
CA GLY A 84 -13.67 35.11 -19.99
C GLY A 84 -12.67 34.60 -18.94
N SER A 85 -13.12 34.44 -17.70
CA SER A 85 -12.32 33.80 -16.65
C SER A 85 -12.24 32.28 -16.89
N TYR A 86 -11.10 31.68 -16.58
CA TYR A 86 -10.89 30.23 -16.74
C TYR A 86 -9.79 29.72 -15.81
N LEU A 87 -9.70 28.40 -15.62
CA LEU A 87 -8.63 27.77 -14.84
C LEU A 87 -7.61 27.09 -15.74
N SER A 88 -6.35 27.07 -15.29
CA SER A 88 -5.29 26.20 -15.82
C SER A 88 -4.84 25.23 -14.73
N LEU A 89 -4.69 23.95 -15.08
CA LEU A 89 -4.13 22.93 -14.18
C LEU A 89 -2.61 22.74 -14.42
N PRO A 90 -1.86 22.16 -13.47
CA PRO A 90 -0.45 21.79 -13.70
C PRO A 90 -0.29 20.80 -14.85
N GLU A 91 0.74 20.97 -15.69
CA GLU A 91 0.92 20.20 -16.94
C GLU A 91 1.03 18.67 -16.71
N ALA A 92 1.60 18.28 -15.56
CA ALA A 92 1.78 16.88 -15.17
C ALA A 92 0.50 16.16 -14.69
N THR A 93 -0.63 16.85 -14.57
CA THR A 93 -1.89 16.29 -14.00
C THR A 93 -2.32 15.00 -14.69
N LEU A 94 -2.18 14.92 -16.02
CA LEU A 94 -2.63 13.78 -16.83
C LEU A 94 -1.46 12.88 -17.30
N ASN A 95 -0.34 12.88 -16.57
CA ASN A 95 0.82 12.08 -16.95
C ASN A 95 0.56 10.56 -16.82
N GLY A 96 0.95 9.80 -17.85
CA GLY A 96 0.94 8.35 -17.87
C GLY A 96 -0.44 7.71 -17.70
N ILE A 97 -1.52 8.42 -18.04
CA ILE A 97 -2.89 7.90 -17.97
C ILE A 97 -3.27 7.14 -19.24
N GLU A 98 -3.98 6.03 -19.07
CA GLU A 98 -4.51 5.25 -20.19
C GLU A 98 -6.03 5.39 -20.26
N SER A 99 -6.69 5.47 -19.10
CA SER A 99 -8.11 5.79 -18.98
C SER A 99 -8.29 7.07 -18.19
N LEU A 100 -9.39 7.77 -18.45
CA LEU A 100 -9.66 9.08 -17.87
C LEU A 100 -11.15 9.22 -17.62
N SER A 101 -11.52 9.64 -16.41
CA SER A 101 -12.88 10.11 -16.14
C SER A 101 -12.85 11.51 -15.57
N ILE A 102 -13.71 12.38 -16.09
CA ILE A 102 -13.90 13.73 -15.57
C ILE A 102 -15.36 13.89 -15.16
N THR A 103 -15.60 14.37 -13.94
CA THR A 103 -16.95 14.65 -13.42
C THR A 103 -17.05 16.07 -12.91
N THR A 104 -18.19 16.74 -13.07
CA THR A 104 -18.42 18.08 -12.50
C THR A 104 -19.91 18.40 -12.42
N TRP A 105 -20.29 19.22 -11.46
CA TRP A 105 -21.56 19.96 -11.54
C TRP A 105 -21.35 21.23 -12.38
N ILE A 106 -22.31 21.53 -13.25
CA ILE A 106 -22.35 22.76 -14.07
C ILE A 106 -23.74 23.39 -14.03
N TYR A 107 -23.77 24.71 -13.90
CA TYR A 107 -24.95 25.56 -14.10
C TYR A 107 -24.66 26.52 -15.26
N LEU A 108 -25.25 26.26 -16.42
CA LEU A 108 -24.96 27.04 -17.63
C LEU A 108 -25.79 28.33 -17.67
N ASN A 109 -25.15 29.50 -17.73
CA ASN A 109 -25.85 30.79 -17.75
C ASN A 109 -26.39 31.14 -19.14
N SER A 110 -25.61 30.85 -20.19
CA SER A 110 -25.93 31.15 -21.59
C SER A 110 -25.53 30.01 -22.53
N THR A 111 -26.28 29.86 -23.63
CA THR A 111 -26.05 28.85 -24.68
C THR A 111 -25.64 29.47 -26.03
N GLU A 112 -25.23 30.74 -26.05
CA GLU A 112 -25.08 31.48 -27.31
C GLU A 112 -23.71 31.30 -28.01
N ASN A 113 -22.68 30.78 -27.33
CA ASN A 113 -21.29 30.98 -27.77
C ASN A 113 -20.46 29.74 -28.16
N ASN A 114 -20.96 28.50 -28.13
CA ASN A 114 -20.14 27.28 -28.31
C ASN A 114 -18.94 27.18 -27.33
N PRO A 115 -19.21 27.22 -26.00
CA PRO A 115 -18.16 27.31 -24.99
C PRO A 115 -17.48 25.96 -24.72
N TYR A 116 -16.29 25.99 -24.12
CA TYR A 116 -15.58 24.79 -23.66
C TYR A 116 -15.73 24.64 -22.15
N LEU A 117 -16.27 23.50 -21.70
CA LEU A 117 -16.25 23.12 -20.28
C LEU A 117 -14.82 22.84 -19.83
N PHE A 118 -14.11 22.03 -20.60
CA PHE A 118 -12.67 21.85 -20.49
C PHE A 118 -12.09 21.57 -21.87
N ASP A 119 -10.80 21.85 -22.02
CA ASP A 119 -10.02 21.56 -23.21
C ASP A 119 -8.58 21.20 -22.80
N PHE A 120 -8.27 19.90 -22.86
CA PHE A 120 -7.05 19.31 -22.33
C PHE A 120 -6.22 18.70 -23.45
N GLY A 121 -4.97 19.13 -23.61
CA GLY A 121 -4.10 18.56 -24.63
C GLY A 121 -2.80 19.31 -24.79
N SER A 122 -1.92 18.83 -25.66
CA SER A 122 -0.65 19.50 -25.97
C SER A 122 -0.80 20.59 -27.05
N ARG A 123 -1.79 20.45 -27.95
CA ARG A 123 -2.02 21.33 -29.11
C ARG A 123 -3.51 21.40 -29.47
N GLU A 124 -3.93 22.44 -30.19
CA GLU A 124 -5.34 22.58 -30.63
C GLU A 124 -5.80 21.49 -31.61
N ASP A 125 -4.87 20.75 -32.23
CA ASP A 125 -5.16 19.62 -33.11
C ASP A 125 -5.03 18.26 -32.40
N SER A 126 -4.59 18.22 -31.14
CA SER A 126 -4.41 16.99 -30.35
C SER A 126 -4.85 17.22 -28.90
N HIS A 127 -6.13 16.97 -28.63
CA HIS A 127 -6.79 17.36 -27.38
C HIS A 127 -8.06 16.55 -27.08
N PHE A 128 -8.42 16.51 -25.80
CA PHE A 128 -9.65 15.98 -25.25
C PHE A 128 -10.47 17.14 -24.68
N PHE A 129 -11.70 17.33 -25.16
CA PHE A 129 -12.53 18.45 -24.75
C PHE A 129 -13.98 18.05 -24.52
N ALA A 130 -14.70 18.90 -23.79
CA ALA A 130 -16.15 18.86 -23.68
C ALA A 130 -16.74 20.26 -23.89
N THR A 131 -17.79 20.35 -24.69
CA THR A 131 -18.55 21.58 -24.94
C THR A 131 -20.03 21.38 -24.54
N PRO A 132 -20.59 22.27 -23.71
CA PRO A 132 -22.01 22.27 -23.36
C PRO A 132 -22.98 22.39 -24.55
N LYS A 133 -22.51 22.97 -25.67
CA LYS A 133 -23.31 23.16 -26.88
C LYS A 133 -22.41 23.31 -28.11
N ALA A 134 -22.15 22.19 -28.77
CA ALA A 134 -21.40 22.15 -30.01
C ALA A 134 -22.16 22.80 -31.18
N LYS A 135 -21.46 23.60 -31.98
CA LYS A 135 -22.04 24.32 -33.13
C LYS A 135 -22.64 23.40 -34.21
N GLN A 136 -22.09 22.20 -34.38
CA GLN A 136 -22.50 21.27 -35.44
C GLN A 136 -23.71 20.43 -35.05
N THR A 137 -23.77 19.99 -33.79
CA THR A 137 -24.79 19.06 -33.30
C THR A 137 -25.89 19.73 -32.49
N ASP A 138 -25.71 21.01 -32.11
CA ASP A 138 -26.61 21.76 -31.24
C ASP A 138 -26.89 21.03 -29.90
N GLY A 139 -25.87 20.32 -29.38
CA GLY A 139 -25.95 19.48 -28.19
C GLY A 139 -24.66 19.48 -27.37
N PHE A 140 -24.66 18.87 -26.17
CA PHE A 140 -23.41 18.63 -25.45
C PHE A 140 -22.57 17.64 -26.24
N GLU A 141 -21.30 17.95 -26.42
CA GLU A 141 -20.34 17.10 -27.13
C GLU A 141 -19.10 16.94 -26.26
N ALA A 142 -18.60 15.71 -26.16
CA ALA A 142 -17.25 15.46 -25.68
C ALA A 142 -16.52 14.63 -26.73
N ALA A 143 -15.30 15.05 -27.07
CA ALA A 143 -14.55 14.48 -28.17
C ALA A 143 -13.05 14.43 -27.86
N LEU A 144 -12.41 13.41 -28.42
CA LEU A 144 -10.97 13.24 -28.46
C LEU A 144 -10.50 13.42 -29.90
N THR A 145 -9.58 14.35 -30.12
CA THR A 145 -9.03 14.68 -31.44
C THR A 145 -7.53 14.44 -31.45
N LYS A 146 -7.01 13.88 -32.54
CA LYS A 146 -5.58 13.62 -32.77
C LYS A 146 -5.19 14.10 -34.16
N ASN A 147 -4.21 15.00 -34.24
CA ASN A 147 -3.75 15.63 -35.48
C ASN A 147 -4.92 16.18 -36.35
N GLY A 148 -5.89 16.82 -35.71
CA GLY A 148 -7.05 17.45 -36.35
C GLY A 148 -8.16 16.47 -36.77
N THR A 149 -8.02 15.18 -36.47
CA THR A 149 -9.03 14.15 -36.76
C THR A 149 -9.69 13.69 -35.46
N THR A 150 -11.03 13.69 -35.42
CA THR A 150 -11.79 13.13 -34.29
C THR A 150 -11.56 11.63 -34.19
N VAL A 151 -10.94 11.20 -33.09
CA VAL A 151 -10.71 9.78 -32.75
C VAL A 151 -12.00 9.15 -32.23
N SER A 152 -12.68 9.85 -31.33
CA SER A 152 -13.97 9.43 -30.77
C SER A 152 -14.73 10.66 -30.28
N GLU A 153 -16.05 10.60 -30.36
CA GLU A 153 -16.94 11.64 -29.86
C GLU A 153 -18.25 11.02 -29.36
N THR A 154 -18.85 11.67 -28.38
CA THR A 154 -20.23 11.42 -27.98
C THR A 154 -20.98 12.73 -27.93
N THR A 155 -22.25 12.65 -28.33
CA THR A 155 -23.15 13.80 -28.35
C THR A 155 -24.45 13.45 -27.66
N ILE A 156 -24.96 14.35 -26.82
CA ILE A 156 -26.28 14.27 -26.19
C ILE A 156 -27.03 15.59 -26.42
N ALA A 157 -28.29 15.66 -25.99
CA ALA A 157 -29.08 16.90 -26.08
C ALA A 157 -28.37 18.07 -25.38
N SER A 158 -28.65 19.30 -25.84
CA SER A 158 -28.13 20.53 -25.20
C SER A 158 -28.52 20.59 -23.72
N LEU A 159 -27.60 21.06 -22.89
CA LEU A 159 -27.87 21.25 -21.47
C LEU A 159 -28.90 22.37 -21.27
N GLU A 160 -29.84 22.18 -20.35
CA GLU A 160 -30.80 23.21 -19.96
C GLU A 160 -30.06 24.39 -19.32
N SER A 161 -30.23 25.59 -19.87
CA SER A 161 -29.69 26.81 -19.25
C SER A 161 -30.39 27.09 -17.92
N LYS A 162 -29.66 27.67 -16.97
CA LYS A 162 -30.16 28.08 -15.65
C LYS A 162 -30.62 26.92 -14.76
N LYS A 163 -29.92 25.79 -14.85
CA LYS A 163 -30.15 24.60 -14.02
C LYS A 163 -28.84 23.87 -13.76
N TRP A 164 -28.68 23.37 -12.53
CA TRP A 164 -27.56 22.51 -12.17
C TRP A 164 -27.75 21.12 -12.78
N VAL A 165 -26.76 20.66 -13.53
CA VAL A 165 -26.64 19.28 -14.01
C VAL A 165 -25.29 18.71 -13.63
N HIS A 166 -25.22 17.41 -13.41
CA HIS A 166 -23.97 16.69 -13.20
C HIS A 166 -23.55 15.98 -14.48
N LEU A 167 -22.33 16.25 -14.95
CA LEU A 167 -21.76 15.62 -16.13
C LEU A 167 -20.64 14.69 -15.74
N ALA A 168 -20.53 13.58 -16.45
CA ALA A 168 -19.30 12.80 -16.49
C ALA A 168 -18.94 12.37 -17.91
N VAL A 169 -17.66 12.45 -18.25
CA VAL A 169 -17.11 11.90 -19.49
C VAL A 169 -16.06 10.85 -19.11
N VAL A 170 -16.17 9.65 -19.68
CA VAL A 170 -15.34 8.49 -19.35
C VAL A 170 -14.72 7.92 -20.61
N ILE A 171 -13.40 7.88 -20.64
CA ILE A 171 -12.58 7.19 -21.64
C ILE A 171 -12.08 5.89 -21.01
N ASP A 172 -12.59 4.77 -21.51
CA ASP A 172 -12.19 3.42 -21.11
C ASP A 172 -11.37 2.79 -22.22
N PHE A 173 -10.06 2.81 -22.01
CA PHE A 173 -9.09 2.32 -22.98
C PHE A 173 -9.08 0.79 -23.15
N PRO A 174 -9.15 -0.03 -22.08
CA PRO A 174 -9.32 -1.48 -22.23
C PRO A 174 -10.52 -1.89 -23.08
N SER A 175 -11.69 -1.28 -22.89
CA SER A 175 -12.89 -1.60 -23.69
C SER A 175 -12.99 -0.79 -25.00
N GLN A 176 -12.05 0.13 -25.23
CA GLN A 176 -12.07 1.10 -26.32
C GLN A 176 -13.41 1.84 -26.42
N SER A 177 -13.95 2.27 -25.26
CA SER A 177 -15.22 2.98 -25.19
C SER A 177 -15.07 4.41 -24.68
N PHE A 178 -15.92 5.28 -25.20
CA PHE A 178 -16.04 6.68 -24.84
C PHE A 178 -17.48 6.93 -24.44
N ASN A 179 -17.70 7.33 -23.18
CA ASN A 179 -19.02 7.41 -22.58
C ASN A 179 -19.29 8.80 -22.00
N THR A 180 -20.52 9.27 -22.16
CA THR A 180 -21.02 10.51 -21.54
C THR A 180 -22.21 10.19 -20.67
N TYR A 181 -22.20 10.72 -19.45
CA TYR A 181 -23.26 10.59 -18.46
C TYR A 181 -23.85 11.96 -18.10
N LEU A 182 -25.16 11.97 -17.85
CA LEU A 182 -25.92 13.14 -17.40
C LEU A 182 -26.72 12.75 -16.16
N ASP A 183 -26.56 13.53 -15.08
CA ASP A 183 -27.25 13.35 -13.80
C ASP A 183 -27.15 11.92 -13.23
N GLY A 184 -25.97 11.31 -13.40
CA GLY A 184 -25.67 9.96 -12.92
C GLY A 184 -26.03 8.83 -13.90
N GLU A 185 -26.73 9.11 -15.00
CA GLU A 185 -27.18 8.11 -15.97
C GLU A 185 -26.36 8.14 -17.27
N LEU A 186 -26.13 6.97 -17.87
CA LEU A 186 -25.41 6.84 -19.14
C LEU A 186 -26.28 7.42 -20.27
N ALA A 187 -25.79 8.48 -20.92
CA ALA A 187 -26.55 9.22 -21.92
C ALA A 187 -26.06 8.94 -23.36
N ALA A 188 -24.76 8.67 -23.55
CA ALA A 188 -24.19 8.25 -24.84
C ALA A 188 -22.98 7.35 -24.67
N THR A 189 -22.77 6.43 -25.61
CA THR A 189 -21.59 5.58 -25.72
C THR A 189 -21.10 5.51 -27.16
N LYS A 190 -19.79 5.53 -27.36
CA LYS A 190 -19.14 5.35 -28.66
C LYS A 190 -17.99 4.37 -28.50
N LYS A 191 -17.98 3.31 -29.32
CA LYS A 191 -16.78 2.48 -29.50
C LYS A 191 -15.82 3.20 -30.44
N ALA A 192 -14.57 3.27 -30.02
CA ALA A 192 -13.46 3.78 -30.81
C ALA A 192 -12.54 2.63 -31.20
N SER A 193 -11.66 2.87 -32.18
CA SER A 193 -10.71 1.86 -32.67
C SER A 193 -9.24 2.22 -32.41
N ASP A 194 -8.97 3.41 -31.89
CA ASP A 194 -7.60 3.94 -31.63
C ASP A 194 -7.62 4.96 -30.47
N LEU A 195 -8.30 4.64 -29.35
CA LEU A 195 -8.14 5.45 -28.15
C LEU A 195 -6.73 5.22 -27.62
N ASP A 196 -5.89 6.25 -27.57
CA ASP A 196 -4.59 6.22 -26.92
C ASP A 196 -4.25 7.60 -26.36
N LEU A 197 -4.47 7.77 -25.06
CA LEU A 197 -4.25 9.03 -24.36
C LEU A 197 -2.76 9.42 -24.28
N SER A 198 -1.84 8.45 -24.39
CA SER A 198 -0.39 8.74 -24.37
C SER A 198 0.07 9.52 -25.61
N THR A 199 -0.71 9.47 -26.70
CA THR A 199 -0.46 10.26 -27.91
C THR A 199 -1.09 11.65 -27.88
N ILE A 200 -1.90 11.94 -26.86
CA ILE A 200 -2.63 13.19 -26.68
C ILE A 200 -1.95 14.03 -25.60
N PHE A 201 -1.63 13.39 -24.48
CA PHE A 201 -1.04 14.03 -23.32
C PHE A 201 0.47 13.77 -23.25
N ASN A 202 1.23 14.83 -23.03
CA ASN A 202 2.65 14.79 -22.78
C ASN A 202 2.97 15.75 -21.61
N ALA A 203 3.58 15.20 -20.55
CA ALA A 203 3.80 15.89 -19.28
C ALA A 203 4.47 17.26 -19.40
N ASP A 204 5.32 17.46 -20.41
CA ASP A 204 6.13 18.67 -20.59
C ASP A 204 5.49 19.73 -21.52
N SER A 205 4.26 19.50 -21.99
CA SER A 205 3.62 20.41 -22.97
C SER A 205 2.10 20.51 -22.84
N ASN A 206 1.51 19.82 -21.87
CA ASN A 206 0.07 19.81 -21.67
C ASN A 206 -0.45 21.19 -21.26
N LYS A 207 -1.46 21.67 -21.96
CA LYS A 207 -2.31 22.77 -21.54
C LYS A 207 -3.65 22.19 -21.12
N LEU A 208 -3.98 22.37 -19.85
CA LEU A 208 -5.17 21.77 -19.22
C LEU A 208 -6.10 22.88 -18.74
N LEU A 209 -7.04 23.28 -19.59
CA LEU A 209 -7.90 24.43 -19.36
C LEU A 209 -9.32 24.02 -18.94
N ILE A 210 -9.87 24.65 -17.91
CA ILE A 210 -11.29 24.52 -17.51
C ILE A 210 -11.97 25.86 -17.78
N GLY A 211 -13.02 25.85 -18.60
CA GLY A 211 -13.78 27.03 -19.00
C GLY A 211 -13.24 27.81 -20.20
N ASN A 212 -12.21 27.28 -20.88
CA ASN A 212 -11.61 27.89 -22.06
C ASN A 212 -11.08 26.84 -23.04
N SER A 213 -10.69 27.26 -24.24
CA SER A 213 -10.18 26.38 -25.30
C SER A 213 -8.70 26.59 -25.59
N LEU A 214 -8.05 25.53 -26.08
CA LEU A 214 -6.72 25.59 -26.68
C LEU A 214 -6.72 26.32 -28.02
N SER A 215 -7.87 26.36 -28.72
CA SER A 215 -8.01 27.09 -29.97
C SER A 215 -8.33 28.56 -29.73
N ALA A 216 -7.64 29.45 -30.44
CA ALA A 216 -7.91 30.90 -30.42
C ALA A 216 -9.31 31.28 -30.94
N LYS A 217 -10.03 30.33 -31.56
CA LYS A 217 -11.41 30.49 -32.04
C LYS A 217 -12.47 29.98 -31.05
N GLY A 218 -12.04 29.29 -29.99
CA GLY A 218 -12.94 28.82 -28.93
C GLY A 218 -13.46 29.99 -28.11
N THR A 219 -14.64 29.81 -27.52
CA THR A 219 -15.24 30.82 -26.63
C THR A 219 -15.16 30.37 -25.19
N SER A 220 -15.03 31.34 -24.29
CA SER A 220 -15.01 31.09 -22.86
C SER A 220 -16.38 30.68 -22.34
N LEU A 221 -16.37 29.85 -21.29
CA LEU A 221 -17.58 29.34 -20.65
C LEU A 221 -18.22 30.38 -19.73
N ASP A 222 -19.50 30.69 -19.96
CA ASP A 222 -20.31 31.43 -19.00
C ASP A 222 -21.18 30.46 -18.19
N ALA A 223 -20.65 29.99 -17.06
CA ALA A 223 -21.30 29.02 -16.18
C ALA A 223 -20.81 29.14 -14.72
N LEU A 224 -21.58 28.52 -13.82
CA LEU A 224 -21.11 28.18 -12.48
C LEU A 224 -20.65 26.71 -12.44
N LEU A 225 -19.55 26.43 -11.73
CA LEU A 225 -18.99 25.09 -11.56
C LEU A 225 -18.85 24.72 -10.08
N HIS A 226 -19.05 23.43 -9.77
CA HIS A 226 -18.83 22.85 -8.45
C HIS A 226 -18.29 21.42 -8.56
N ASP A 227 -17.38 21.05 -7.65
CA ASP A 227 -16.86 19.69 -7.48
C ASP A 227 -16.34 19.05 -8.78
N PHE A 228 -15.36 19.70 -9.41
CA PHE A 228 -14.69 19.19 -10.62
C PHE A 228 -13.64 18.14 -10.23
N ARG A 229 -13.78 16.92 -10.75
CA ARG A 229 -12.94 15.77 -10.38
C ARG A 229 -12.35 15.10 -11.61
N ILE A 230 -11.10 14.66 -11.47
CA ILE A 230 -10.35 13.96 -12.51
C ILE A 230 -9.88 12.62 -11.93
N TYR A 231 -10.17 11.52 -12.61
CA TYR A 231 -9.81 10.17 -12.22
C TYR A 231 -8.95 9.48 -13.29
N ARG A 232 -7.97 8.68 -12.86
CA ARG A 232 -7.11 7.85 -13.73
C ARG A 232 -7.68 6.47 -14.03
N ILE A 233 -8.91 6.23 -13.61
CA ILE A 233 -9.66 4.99 -13.88
C ILE A 233 -10.89 5.32 -14.71
N PRO A 234 -11.36 4.39 -15.55
CA PRO A 234 -12.67 4.53 -16.17
C PRO A 234 -13.74 4.27 -15.11
N LEU A 235 -14.54 5.29 -14.79
CA LEU A 235 -15.62 5.14 -13.82
C LEU A 235 -16.75 4.30 -14.42
N SER A 236 -17.20 3.30 -13.67
CA SER A 236 -18.40 2.53 -13.99
C SER A 236 -19.66 3.40 -13.89
N LYS A 237 -20.75 2.94 -14.53
CA LYS A 237 -22.07 3.57 -14.41
C LYS A 237 -22.48 3.78 -12.94
N THR A 238 -22.26 2.77 -12.08
CA THR A 238 -22.62 2.83 -10.66
C THR A 238 -21.81 3.88 -9.90
N GLN A 239 -20.51 4.01 -10.18
CA GLN A 239 -19.66 5.03 -9.54
C GLN A 239 -20.11 6.44 -9.92
N VAL A 240 -20.41 6.69 -11.19
CA VAL A 240 -20.93 7.99 -11.65
C VAL A 240 -22.27 8.32 -10.99
N ALA A 241 -23.19 7.36 -10.95
CA ALA A 241 -24.48 7.52 -10.25
C ALA A 241 -24.29 7.82 -8.76
N ARG A 242 -23.33 7.17 -8.10
CA ARG A 242 -23.04 7.40 -6.69
C ARG A 242 -22.45 8.78 -6.41
N ILE A 243 -21.49 9.24 -7.21
CA ILE A 243 -20.94 10.60 -7.07
C ILE A 243 -22.08 11.63 -7.13
N TYR A 244 -22.99 11.47 -8.08
CA TYR A 244 -24.19 12.30 -8.20
C TYR A 244 -25.12 12.22 -6.96
N GLN A 245 -25.38 11.01 -6.45
CA GLN A 245 -26.26 10.80 -5.29
C GLN A 245 -25.65 11.31 -3.98
N ASN A 246 -24.37 11.03 -3.73
CA ASN A 246 -23.64 11.45 -2.53
C ASN A 246 -23.58 12.97 -2.44
N SER A 247 -23.37 13.64 -3.58
CA SER A 247 -23.41 15.12 -3.67
C SER A 247 -24.82 15.72 -3.61
N SER A 248 -25.87 14.89 -3.52
CA SER A 248 -27.27 15.34 -3.47
C SER A 248 -27.97 15.07 -2.13
N LYS A 249 -27.36 14.33 -1.20
CA LYS A 249 -27.95 14.02 0.13
C LYS A 249 -27.61 15.08 1.18
N THR A 250 -28.54 15.29 2.12
CA THR A 250 -28.39 16.18 3.29
C THR A 250 -28.40 15.32 4.57
N GLY A 251 -27.27 15.23 5.28
CA GLY A 251 -27.18 14.59 6.60
C GLY A 251 -26.45 13.24 6.67
N GLU A 252 -25.80 13.01 7.81
CA GLU A 252 -24.93 11.90 8.25
C GLU A 252 -24.99 10.60 7.43
N THR A 253 -23.89 10.26 6.75
CA THR A 253 -23.59 8.87 6.42
C THR A 253 -22.77 8.23 7.53
N VAL A 254 -23.45 7.47 8.38
CA VAL A 254 -22.87 6.30 9.02
C VAL A 254 -22.38 5.37 7.91
N VAL A 255 -21.14 4.89 8.04
CA VAL A 255 -20.50 3.93 7.12
C VAL A 255 -21.30 2.62 7.18
N ASN A 256 -22.35 2.48 6.38
CA ASN A 256 -23.08 1.22 6.20
C ASN A 256 -23.41 1.00 4.72
N GLU A 257 -22.88 -0.13 4.23
CA GLU A 257 -23.21 -0.89 3.02
C GLU A 257 -23.14 -0.13 1.68
N ARG A 258 -21.96 -0.20 1.05
CA ARG A 258 -21.75 0.20 -0.35
C ARG A 258 -22.40 -0.84 -1.28
N ALA A 259 -23.24 -0.40 -2.23
CA ALA A 259 -23.62 -1.21 -3.39
C ALA A 259 -22.45 -1.32 -4.40
N GLU A 260 -22.44 -2.29 -5.31
CA GLU A 260 -21.24 -2.61 -6.10
C GLU A 260 -21.14 -1.88 -7.47
N PRO A 261 -19.99 -1.26 -7.79
CA PRO A 261 -19.50 -1.04 -9.15
C PRO A 261 -19.22 -2.36 -9.87
N GLU A 262 -19.73 -2.51 -11.10
CA GLU A 262 -19.37 -3.62 -11.98
C GLU A 262 -17.89 -3.58 -12.35
N ASP A 263 -17.18 -4.65 -12.05
CA ASP A 263 -15.82 -4.89 -12.52
C ASP A 263 -15.87 -5.93 -13.65
N ASN A 264 -15.40 -5.55 -14.85
CA ASN A 264 -15.56 -6.31 -16.10
C ASN A 264 -14.66 -7.56 -16.19
N LEU A 265 -14.62 -8.40 -15.17
CA LEU A 265 -13.96 -9.71 -15.28
C LEU A 265 -14.87 -10.74 -15.94
N PRO A 266 -14.30 -11.72 -16.66
CA PRO A 266 -15.05 -12.89 -17.09
C PRO A 266 -15.80 -13.55 -15.93
N VAL A 267 -17.00 -14.07 -16.18
CA VAL A 267 -17.73 -14.87 -15.19
C VAL A 267 -17.61 -16.32 -15.60
N PHE A 268 -17.21 -17.17 -14.64
CA PHE A 268 -17.15 -18.61 -14.81
C PHE A 268 -18.28 -19.26 -14.04
N GLU A 269 -18.84 -20.34 -14.58
CA GLU A 269 -19.89 -21.12 -13.91
C GLU A 269 -19.31 -21.85 -12.70
N ASP A 270 -19.85 -21.60 -11.50
CA ASP A 270 -19.39 -22.18 -10.22
C ASP A 270 -19.45 -23.72 -10.17
N THR A 271 -20.19 -24.34 -11.10
CA THR A 271 -20.42 -25.78 -11.17
C THR A 271 -19.56 -26.48 -12.23
N ILE A 272 -18.79 -25.73 -13.01
CA ILE A 272 -17.93 -26.29 -14.06
C ILE A 272 -16.51 -26.43 -13.50
N PRO A 273 -16.00 -27.67 -13.34
CA PRO A 273 -14.66 -27.85 -12.82
C PRO A 273 -13.63 -27.29 -13.80
N GLN A 274 -12.60 -26.66 -13.23
CA GLN A 274 -11.52 -26.03 -13.98
C GLN A 274 -10.17 -26.66 -13.59
N LEU A 275 -9.17 -26.51 -14.46
CA LEU A 275 -7.81 -27.03 -14.25
C LEU A 275 -7.79 -28.50 -13.77
N TYR A 276 -7.08 -28.81 -12.68
CA TYR A 276 -6.99 -30.17 -12.13
C TYR A 276 -8.31 -30.67 -11.53
N ASN A 277 -9.22 -29.80 -11.10
CA ASN A 277 -10.51 -30.20 -10.53
C ASN A 277 -11.38 -30.95 -11.54
N ARG A 278 -11.12 -30.82 -12.85
CA ARG A 278 -11.79 -31.59 -13.92
C ARG A 278 -11.56 -33.09 -13.82
N TYR A 279 -10.45 -33.49 -13.22
CA TYR A 279 -10.04 -34.88 -13.08
C TYR A 279 -10.31 -35.43 -11.68
N LEU A 280 -10.82 -34.60 -10.77
CA LEU A 280 -11.05 -34.94 -9.36
C LEU A 280 -12.23 -35.90 -9.21
N THR A 281 -12.08 -36.87 -8.32
CA THR A 281 -13.06 -37.93 -8.05
C THR A 281 -13.47 -38.02 -6.59
N ALA A 282 -12.58 -37.61 -5.68
CA ALA A 282 -12.85 -37.52 -4.26
C ALA A 282 -11.91 -36.50 -3.62
N VAL A 283 -12.34 -35.92 -2.51
CA VAL A 283 -11.55 -35.02 -1.65
C VAL A 283 -11.61 -35.57 -0.25
N SER A 284 -10.47 -35.63 0.42
CA SER A 284 -10.38 -36.20 1.76
C SER A 284 -10.98 -35.26 2.81
N ASP A 285 -11.66 -35.84 3.79
CA ASP A 285 -12.01 -35.15 5.03
C ASP A 285 -10.77 -34.97 5.91
N VAL A 286 -10.82 -34.02 6.84
CA VAL A 286 -9.72 -33.72 7.77
C VAL A 286 -10.20 -33.73 9.21
N ILE A 287 -9.29 -34.03 10.12
CA ILE A 287 -9.50 -33.89 11.57
C ILE A 287 -8.54 -32.81 12.05
N VAL A 288 -9.07 -31.81 12.75
CA VAL A 288 -8.29 -30.68 13.27
C VAL A 288 -8.58 -30.53 14.75
N GLU A 289 -7.54 -30.26 15.52
CA GLU A 289 -7.67 -30.00 16.95
C GLU A 289 -7.49 -28.51 17.22
N THR A 290 -8.23 -28.01 18.20
CA THR A 290 -8.05 -26.68 18.78
C THR A 290 -8.33 -26.74 20.28
N VAL A 291 -8.17 -25.62 20.98
CA VAL A 291 -8.45 -25.50 22.41
C VAL A 291 -9.58 -24.50 22.64
N VAL A 292 -10.16 -24.55 23.84
CA VAL A 292 -11.24 -23.63 24.23
C VAL A 292 -10.84 -22.17 23.98
N GLY A 293 -11.72 -21.43 23.31
CA GLY A 293 -11.55 -20.02 22.98
C GLY A 293 -10.76 -19.72 21.70
N GLN A 294 -10.04 -20.68 21.10
CA GLN A 294 -9.28 -20.47 19.87
C GLN A 294 -9.90 -21.15 18.65
N LEU A 295 -10.07 -20.41 17.55
CA LEU A 295 -10.52 -20.99 16.29
C LEU A 295 -9.46 -21.94 15.70
N PRO A 296 -9.86 -23.04 15.06
CA PRO A 296 -8.91 -23.99 14.45
C PRO A 296 -8.18 -23.40 13.24
N ARG A 297 -6.94 -23.85 13.00
CA ARG A 297 -6.24 -23.63 11.72
C ARG A 297 -6.58 -24.77 10.75
N LEU A 298 -7.55 -24.52 9.87
CA LEU A 298 -7.98 -25.49 8.86
C LEU A 298 -6.95 -25.61 7.72
N PRO A 299 -6.54 -26.80 7.27
CA PRO A 299 -5.60 -26.93 6.15
C PRO A 299 -6.24 -26.41 4.85
N ARG A 300 -5.61 -25.45 4.17
CA ARG A 300 -6.14 -24.89 2.92
C ARG A 300 -5.98 -25.84 1.72
N PHE A 301 -5.05 -26.78 1.83
CA PHE A 301 -4.80 -27.81 0.83
C PHE A 301 -5.00 -29.18 1.49
N VAL A 302 -5.76 -30.06 0.84
CA VAL A 302 -6.07 -31.42 1.33
C VAL A 302 -5.84 -32.46 0.23
N GLU A 303 -5.73 -33.73 0.60
CA GLU A 303 -5.51 -34.81 -0.35
C GLU A 303 -6.73 -35.05 -1.25
N GLY A 304 -6.50 -35.11 -2.56
CA GLY A 304 -7.51 -35.41 -3.59
C GLY A 304 -7.21 -36.70 -4.35
N SER A 305 -8.24 -37.35 -4.86
CA SER A 305 -8.12 -38.52 -5.76
C SER A 305 -8.50 -38.15 -7.18
N TYR A 306 -7.68 -38.52 -8.16
CA TYR A 306 -7.83 -38.06 -9.55
C TYR A 306 -7.90 -39.23 -10.54
N LYS A 307 -8.57 -39.02 -11.69
CA LYS A 307 -8.63 -39.99 -12.80
C LYS A 307 -7.32 -40.10 -13.60
N LEU A 308 -6.41 -39.14 -13.46
CA LEU A 308 -5.15 -39.10 -14.21
C LEU A 308 -4.07 -39.96 -13.52
N PRO A 309 -3.23 -40.67 -14.28
CA PRO A 309 -2.27 -41.63 -13.73
C PRO A 309 -1.00 -41.01 -13.11
N VAL A 310 -0.84 -39.68 -13.03
CA VAL A 310 0.41 -39.06 -12.55
C VAL A 310 0.16 -37.78 -11.73
N GLY A 311 0.78 -37.71 -10.54
CA GLY A 311 1.26 -36.46 -9.91
C GLY A 311 0.27 -35.33 -9.63
N ALA A 312 -0.98 -35.64 -9.30
CA ALA A 312 -1.98 -34.60 -9.08
C ALA A 312 -1.72 -33.77 -7.81
N PRO A 313 -1.97 -32.44 -7.83
CA PRO A 313 -1.71 -31.57 -6.69
C PRO A 313 -2.69 -31.81 -5.54
N GLN A 314 -2.35 -31.30 -4.35
CA GLN A 314 -3.33 -31.17 -3.27
C GLN A 314 -4.46 -30.22 -3.69
N VAL A 315 -5.66 -30.49 -3.20
CA VAL A 315 -6.89 -29.75 -3.56
C VAL A 315 -7.02 -28.53 -2.66
N ARG A 316 -7.16 -27.35 -3.26
CA ARG A 316 -7.52 -26.12 -2.54
C ARG A 316 -8.95 -26.22 -2.02
N VAL A 317 -9.13 -26.09 -0.70
CA VAL A 317 -10.45 -26.06 -0.05
C VAL A 317 -10.73 -24.67 0.49
N LEU A 318 -11.92 -24.16 0.16
CA LEU A 318 -12.45 -22.91 0.68
C LEU A 318 -13.31 -23.22 1.90
N TRP A 319 -12.73 -23.01 3.08
CA TRP A 319 -13.43 -23.18 4.36
C TRP A 319 -14.22 -21.93 4.74
N PRO A 320 -15.39 -22.07 5.39
CA PRO A 320 -16.06 -20.94 6.04
C PRO A 320 -15.13 -20.22 7.02
N ALA A 321 -15.12 -18.90 6.99
CA ALA A 321 -14.37 -18.06 7.90
C ALA A 321 -15.33 -17.39 8.90
N PRO A 322 -15.50 -17.92 10.12
CA PRO A 322 -16.38 -17.31 11.11
C PRO A 322 -15.85 -15.94 11.59
N GLU A 323 -16.77 -15.05 11.94
CA GLU A 323 -16.48 -13.69 12.43
C GLU A 323 -16.33 -13.63 13.96
N ASP A 324 -16.74 -14.70 14.66
CA ASP A 324 -16.61 -14.88 16.10
C ASP A 324 -15.92 -16.22 16.46
N ASN A 325 -15.56 -16.40 17.73
CA ASN A 325 -15.04 -17.67 18.29
C ASN A 325 -16.10 -18.44 19.11
N SER A 326 -17.40 -18.16 18.92
CA SER A 326 -18.48 -18.76 19.72
C SER A 326 -18.52 -20.29 19.64
N SER A 327 -18.10 -20.86 18.50
CA SER A 327 -18.10 -22.31 18.24
C SER A 327 -17.07 -23.09 19.07
N VAL A 328 -16.12 -22.40 19.71
CA VAL A 328 -15.01 -23.02 20.46
C VAL A 328 -14.99 -22.61 21.93
N LEU A 329 -16.05 -21.97 22.46
CA LEU A 329 -16.11 -21.55 23.87
C LEU A 329 -16.28 -22.70 24.87
N LYS A 330 -16.50 -23.93 24.39
CA LYS A 330 -16.63 -25.13 25.23
C LYS A 330 -15.93 -26.32 24.57
N PRO A 331 -15.39 -27.27 25.36
CA PRO A 331 -14.88 -28.53 24.83
C PRO A 331 -15.97 -29.30 24.09
N GLY A 332 -15.59 -30.02 23.03
CA GLY A 332 -16.53 -30.77 22.22
C GLY A 332 -16.01 -31.10 20.84
N THR A 333 -16.90 -31.59 19.99
CA THR A 333 -16.59 -31.88 18.59
C THR A 333 -17.70 -31.33 17.70
N TYR A 334 -17.31 -30.68 16.61
CA TYR A 334 -18.24 -30.17 15.60
C TYR A 334 -17.64 -30.32 14.20
N THR A 335 -18.49 -30.21 13.18
CA THR A 335 -18.08 -30.39 11.79
C THR A 335 -18.23 -29.09 11.02
N ILE A 336 -17.21 -28.73 10.25
CA ILE A 336 -17.23 -27.62 9.29
C ILE A 336 -17.24 -28.23 7.89
N THR A 337 -18.07 -27.70 6.98
CA THR A 337 -18.10 -28.13 5.58
C THR A 337 -17.43 -27.07 4.71
N GLY A 338 -16.42 -27.47 3.95
CA GLY A 338 -15.75 -26.63 2.94
C GLY A 338 -16.36 -26.82 1.55
N ARG A 339 -15.87 -26.02 0.59
CA ARG A 339 -16.18 -26.18 -0.84
C ARG A 339 -14.90 -26.21 -1.69
N VAL A 340 -14.99 -26.80 -2.87
CA VAL A 340 -13.92 -26.81 -3.87
C VAL A 340 -14.42 -26.12 -5.14
N SER A 341 -13.71 -25.08 -5.59
CA SER A 341 -14.15 -24.22 -6.71
C SER A 341 -14.41 -25.03 -7.99
N GLY A 342 -15.52 -24.74 -8.66
CA GLY A 342 -15.96 -25.44 -9.87
C GLY A 342 -16.57 -26.82 -9.63
N THR A 343 -16.85 -27.25 -8.39
CA THR A 343 -17.30 -28.63 -8.11
C THR A 343 -18.40 -28.70 -7.05
N ASP A 344 -19.11 -29.83 -7.01
CA ASP A 344 -20.06 -30.17 -5.93
C ASP A 344 -19.38 -30.85 -4.71
N PHE A 345 -18.04 -30.96 -4.67
CA PHE A 345 -17.35 -31.59 -3.55
C PHE A 345 -17.47 -30.75 -2.27
N LYS A 346 -17.81 -31.43 -1.18
CA LYS A 346 -18.04 -30.85 0.16
C LYS A 346 -17.18 -31.55 1.21
N PRO A 347 -15.84 -31.38 1.17
CA PRO A 347 -14.97 -31.96 2.19
C PRO A 347 -15.35 -31.40 3.57
N THR A 348 -15.22 -32.25 4.59
CA THR A 348 -15.56 -31.89 5.97
C THR A 348 -14.31 -31.86 6.85
N ALA A 349 -14.30 -30.92 7.79
CA ALA A 349 -13.33 -30.85 8.87
C ALA A 349 -14.03 -31.20 10.18
N THR A 350 -13.60 -32.28 10.82
CA THR A 350 -14.02 -32.61 12.20
C THR A 350 -13.10 -31.86 13.16
N VAL A 351 -13.66 -30.87 13.85
CA VAL A 351 -12.92 -30.03 14.81
C VAL A 351 -13.12 -30.57 16.21
N ILE A 352 -12.02 -30.88 16.90
CA ILE A 352 -11.99 -31.33 18.29
C ILE A 352 -11.50 -30.18 19.17
N VAL A 353 -12.36 -29.65 20.03
CA VAL A 353 -12.05 -28.59 21.00
C VAL A 353 -11.65 -29.23 22.32
N LYS A 354 -10.38 -29.06 22.71
CA LYS A 354 -9.80 -29.61 23.94
C LYS A 354 -9.88 -28.64 25.11
N ASP A 355 -10.08 -29.20 26.30
CA ASP A 355 -10.08 -28.49 27.58
C ASP A 355 -8.65 -28.38 28.12
N THR A 356 -7.85 -27.46 27.58
CA THR A 356 -6.47 -27.23 28.01
C THR A 356 -6.08 -25.76 27.88
N ASP A 357 -5.36 -25.23 28.88
CA ASP A 357 -4.86 -23.84 28.91
C ASP A 357 -3.58 -23.61 28.09
N ALA A 358 -3.07 -24.63 27.39
CA ALA A 358 -1.70 -24.58 26.86
C ALA A 358 -1.58 -23.69 25.62
N HIS A 359 -0.89 -22.57 25.79
CA HIS A 359 -0.33 -21.75 24.71
C HIS A 359 1.19 -21.68 24.87
N ASP A 360 1.87 -22.76 24.49
CA ASP A 360 3.32 -22.70 24.31
C ASP A 360 3.60 -21.77 23.12
N THR A 361 4.24 -20.64 23.41
CA THR A 361 4.80 -19.75 22.40
C THR A 361 6.32 -19.96 22.30
N PRO A 362 6.90 -19.91 21.09
CA PRO A 362 8.30 -20.20 20.89
C PRO A 362 9.21 -19.08 21.42
N ASN A 363 10.37 -19.45 21.95
CA ASN A 363 11.44 -18.49 22.23
C ASN A 363 12.16 -18.09 20.94
N ARG A 364 12.74 -16.89 20.94
CA ARG A 364 13.58 -16.43 19.83
C ARG A 364 14.89 -17.22 19.79
N THR A 365 15.19 -17.86 18.66
CA THR A 365 16.38 -18.72 18.49
C THR A 365 17.39 -18.19 17.48
N LEU A 366 17.01 -17.24 16.62
CA LEU A 366 17.88 -16.65 15.59
C LEU A 366 18.07 -15.14 15.73
N GLU A 367 19.17 -14.66 15.16
CA GLU A 367 19.56 -13.26 14.99
C GLU A 367 19.90 -12.97 13.52
N PRO A 368 19.65 -11.74 13.03
CA PRO A 368 20.16 -11.30 11.75
C PRO A 368 21.67 -11.01 11.80
N PHE A 369 22.30 -10.99 10.64
CA PHE A 369 23.59 -10.32 10.43
C PHE A 369 23.38 -8.84 10.12
N GLN A 370 24.37 -8.02 10.47
CA GLN A 370 24.38 -6.61 10.12
C GLN A 370 24.63 -6.43 8.61
N LEU A 371 24.19 -5.30 8.02
CA LEU A 371 24.31 -5.10 6.57
C LEU A 371 25.76 -5.04 6.09
N ASN A 372 26.69 -4.59 6.93
CA ASN A 372 28.13 -4.56 6.65
C ASN A 372 28.80 -5.95 6.74
N GLU A 373 28.13 -6.95 7.30
CA GLU A 373 28.63 -8.33 7.41
C GLU A 373 28.29 -9.16 6.17
N VAL A 374 27.40 -8.69 5.29
CA VAL A 374 27.01 -9.40 4.07
C VAL A 374 27.20 -8.49 2.86
N SER A 375 28.18 -8.80 2.00
CA SER A 375 28.32 -8.13 0.70
C SER A 375 27.49 -8.85 -0.36
N LEU A 376 26.88 -8.08 -1.25
CA LEU A 376 26.35 -8.62 -2.51
C LEU A 376 27.48 -8.66 -3.53
N ASP A 377 27.63 -9.79 -4.19
CA ASP A 377 28.68 -10.03 -5.18
C ASP A 377 28.07 -10.13 -6.60
N ALA A 378 28.90 -9.95 -7.62
CA ALA A 378 28.51 -10.30 -8.98
C ALA A 378 28.20 -11.81 -9.06
N ASN A 379 27.29 -12.20 -9.94
CA ASN A 379 26.93 -13.59 -10.12
C ASN A 379 28.09 -14.42 -10.71
N ALA A 380 27.94 -15.74 -10.73
CA ALA A 380 28.95 -16.66 -11.25
C ALA A 380 29.30 -16.47 -12.74
N LEU A 381 28.57 -15.62 -13.47
CA LEU A 381 28.84 -15.23 -14.87
C LEU A 381 29.54 -13.86 -14.97
N GLY A 382 29.91 -13.23 -13.85
CA GLY A 382 30.53 -11.91 -13.78
C GLY A 382 29.57 -10.76 -14.07
N LYS A 383 28.26 -10.96 -13.94
CA LYS A 383 27.24 -9.92 -14.11
C LYS A 383 26.62 -9.55 -12.76
N ASP A 384 26.24 -8.29 -12.62
CA ASP A 384 25.46 -7.86 -11.46
C ASP A 384 24.12 -8.59 -11.40
N SER A 385 23.70 -8.93 -10.19
CA SER A 385 22.38 -9.48 -9.95
C SER A 385 21.35 -8.35 -9.90
N LYS A 386 20.06 -8.68 -10.04
CA LYS A 386 18.99 -7.69 -9.88
C LYS A 386 19.00 -6.98 -8.52
N PHE A 387 19.59 -7.64 -7.51
CA PHE A 387 19.81 -7.06 -6.18
C PHE A 387 20.80 -5.90 -6.23
N ILE A 388 21.94 -6.08 -6.91
CA ILE A 388 22.96 -5.04 -7.10
C ILE A 388 22.40 -3.92 -7.99
N GLU A 389 21.78 -4.26 -9.11
CA GLU A 389 21.21 -3.25 -10.02
C GLU A 389 20.21 -2.33 -9.30
N ASN A 390 19.25 -2.92 -8.57
CA ASN A 390 18.25 -2.13 -7.85
C ASN A 390 18.88 -1.39 -6.67
N ARG A 391 19.79 -2.00 -5.90
CA ARG A 391 20.52 -1.32 -4.84
C ARG A 391 21.24 -0.09 -5.39
N ASP A 392 21.99 -0.22 -6.46
CA ASP A 392 22.88 0.83 -6.97
C ASP A 392 22.08 2.00 -7.56
N LYS A 393 20.95 1.75 -8.24
CA LYS A 393 20.01 2.81 -8.65
C LYS A 393 19.61 3.69 -7.46
N PHE A 394 19.26 3.06 -6.34
CA PHE A 394 18.82 3.79 -5.15
C PHE A 394 19.99 4.43 -4.41
N ILE A 395 21.08 3.72 -4.14
CA ILE A 395 22.24 4.23 -3.40
C ILE A 395 22.89 5.42 -4.12
N ASN A 396 23.06 5.33 -5.44
CA ASN A 396 23.71 6.40 -6.20
C ASN A 396 22.86 7.66 -6.22
N THR A 397 21.56 7.56 -6.52
CA THR A 397 20.66 8.72 -6.50
C THR A 397 20.50 9.27 -5.08
N LEU A 398 20.39 8.41 -4.06
CA LEU A 398 20.30 8.84 -2.66
C LEU A 398 21.52 9.67 -2.24
N ALA A 399 22.73 9.30 -2.67
CA ALA A 399 23.96 10.04 -2.39
C ALA A 399 24.00 11.45 -3.01
N GLU A 400 23.20 11.70 -4.04
CA GLU A 400 23.11 12.98 -4.75
C GLU A 400 22.00 13.89 -4.23
N THR A 401 21.08 13.38 -3.41
CA THR A 401 19.99 14.17 -2.82
C THR A 401 20.50 15.33 -1.95
N ASN A 402 19.72 16.42 -1.92
CA ASN A 402 19.95 17.52 -0.99
C ASN A 402 19.24 17.24 0.36
N PRO A 403 19.96 16.98 1.47
CA PRO A 403 19.36 16.71 2.78
C PRO A 403 18.51 17.86 3.31
N ASP A 404 18.76 19.10 2.87
CA ASP A 404 17.95 20.24 3.28
C ASP A 404 16.51 20.16 2.79
N SER A 405 16.26 19.48 1.66
CA SER A 405 14.89 19.23 1.17
C SER A 405 14.10 18.38 2.16
N PHE A 406 14.76 17.40 2.79
CA PHE A 406 14.17 16.54 3.81
C PHE A 406 14.05 17.22 5.19
N LEU A 407 14.79 18.30 5.43
CA LEU A 407 14.69 19.10 6.67
C LEU A 407 13.78 20.32 6.52
N TYR A 408 13.39 20.66 5.29
CA TYR A 408 12.66 21.87 4.95
C TYR A 408 11.41 22.05 5.82
N MET A 409 10.57 21.01 5.90
CA MET A 409 9.29 21.09 6.61
C MET A 409 9.43 21.15 8.13
N PHE A 410 10.53 20.62 8.68
CA PHE A 410 10.87 20.79 10.10
C PHE A 410 11.26 22.23 10.40
N ARG A 411 12.14 22.83 9.57
CA ARG A 411 12.49 24.25 9.71
C ARG A 411 11.27 25.15 9.54
N ASN A 412 10.41 24.86 8.56
CA ASN A 412 9.16 25.59 8.33
C ASN A 412 8.24 25.54 9.56
N ALA A 413 8.01 24.36 10.15
CA ALA A 413 7.21 24.26 11.38
C ALA A 413 7.79 25.09 12.53
N PHE A 414 9.11 25.06 12.71
CA PHE A 414 9.79 25.79 13.78
C PHE A 414 10.07 27.27 13.45
N GLY A 415 9.52 27.79 12.34
CA GLY A 415 9.69 29.17 11.90
C GLY A 415 11.15 29.56 11.62
N GLN A 416 12.00 28.58 11.26
CA GLN A 416 13.40 28.80 10.93
C GLN A 416 13.58 29.14 9.44
N GLU A 417 14.59 29.96 9.14
CA GLU A 417 14.99 30.23 7.76
C GLU A 417 15.54 28.98 7.08
N GLN A 418 15.30 28.87 5.78
CA GLN A 418 15.82 27.77 4.96
C GLN A 418 17.24 28.10 4.48
N PRO A 419 18.16 27.13 4.47
CA PRO A 419 19.47 27.31 3.84
C PRO A 419 19.36 27.64 2.35
N ASP A 420 20.36 28.35 1.82
CA ASP A 420 20.44 28.65 0.38
C ASP A 420 20.39 27.38 -0.47
N GLY A 421 19.47 27.33 -1.43
CA GLY A 421 19.28 26.19 -2.34
C GLY A 421 18.45 25.02 -1.78
N ALA A 422 17.86 25.17 -0.58
CA ALA A 422 16.89 24.21 -0.06
C ALA A 422 15.53 24.36 -0.78
N GLU A 423 15.03 23.27 -1.35
CA GLU A 423 13.72 23.22 -2.00
C GLU A 423 12.80 22.23 -1.26
N PRO A 424 11.50 22.53 -1.11
CA PRO A 424 10.58 21.61 -0.47
C PRO A 424 10.33 20.37 -1.33
N LEU A 425 10.15 19.21 -0.68
CA LEU A 425 9.73 17.99 -1.37
C LEU A 425 8.30 18.13 -1.91
N GLY A 426 8.04 17.45 -3.03
CA GLY A 426 6.73 17.37 -3.67
C GLY A 426 5.82 16.27 -3.11
N VAL A 427 4.66 16.10 -3.76
CA VAL A 427 3.67 15.06 -3.45
C VAL A 427 3.15 15.19 -2.00
N TRP A 428 3.32 14.19 -1.13
CA TRP A 428 2.72 14.18 0.20
C TRP A 428 3.57 14.86 1.28
N ASP A 429 4.78 15.31 0.92
CA ASP A 429 5.67 16.11 1.78
C ASP A 429 5.62 17.62 1.45
N THR A 430 4.68 18.03 0.60
CA THR A 430 4.44 19.45 0.32
C THR A 430 4.00 20.21 1.56
N GLN A 431 4.21 21.52 1.55
CA GLN A 431 3.99 22.38 2.71
C GLN A 431 2.59 22.30 3.30
N GLU A 432 1.55 22.24 2.46
CA GLU A 432 0.16 22.22 2.90
C GLU A 432 -0.37 20.80 3.20
N THR A 433 0.43 19.76 2.91
CA THR A 433 0.00 18.38 3.11
C THR A 433 0.22 17.95 4.56
N LYS A 434 -0.82 17.34 5.12
CA LYS A 434 -0.90 16.92 6.53
C LYS A 434 -0.01 15.73 6.90
N LEU A 435 0.54 15.03 5.90
CA LEU A 435 1.47 13.91 6.08
C LEU A 435 2.95 14.33 6.06
N ARG A 436 3.26 15.63 5.84
CA ARG A 436 4.64 16.11 5.70
C ARG A 436 5.55 15.69 6.86
N GLY A 437 6.81 15.40 6.53
CA GLY A 437 7.83 14.86 7.44
C GLY A 437 7.98 13.33 7.38
N HIS A 438 7.05 12.62 6.71
CA HIS A 438 7.15 11.18 6.61
C HIS A 438 8.33 10.73 5.73
N ALA A 439 8.62 11.45 4.63
CA ALA A 439 9.79 11.14 3.79
C ALA A 439 11.09 11.29 4.57
N THR A 440 11.20 12.29 5.44
CA THR A 440 12.39 12.50 6.27
C THR A 440 12.69 11.30 7.16
N GLY A 441 11.66 10.70 7.75
CA GLY A 441 11.83 9.48 8.54
C GLY A 441 12.32 8.29 7.70
N HIS A 442 11.69 8.04 6.55
CA HIS A 442 12.18 7.02 5.61
C HIS A 442 13.61 7.29 5.12
N TYR A 443 13.94 8.55 4.89
CA TYR A 443 15.27 8.99 4.47
C TYR A 443 16.33 8.70 5.53
N LEU A 444 16.04 8.98 6.81
CA LEU A 444 16.92 8.64 7.94
C LEU A 444 17.22 7.14 8.00
N THR A 445 16.19 6.29 7.89
CA THR A 445 16.37 4.84 7.80
C THR A 445 17.21 4.44 6.58
N ALA A 446 16.92 5.01 5.41
CA ALA A 446 17.61 4.68 4.17
C ALA A 446 19.09 5.08 4.21
N ILE A 447 19.45 6.26 4.72
CA ILE A 447 20.85 6.68 4.84
C ILE A 447 21.59 5.89 5.92
N ALA A 448 20.92 5.45 7.00
CA ALA A 448 21.52 4.56 8.00
C ALA A 448 21.84 3.18 7.40
N GLN A 449 20.91 2.62 6.61
CA GLN A 449 21.12 1.37 5.89
C GLN A 449 22.18 1.50 4.80
N ALA A 450 22.20 2.61 4.06
CA ALA A 450 23.24 2.89 3.08
C ALA A 450 24.62 3.01 3.74
N TYR A 451 24.73 3.78 4.83
CA TYR A 451 25.95 3.85 5.64
C TYR A 451 26.47 2.46 6.03
N SER A 452 25.59 1.59 6.54
CA SER A 452 25.96 0.22 6.93
C SER A 452 26.31 -0.67 5.73
N SER A 453 25.60 -0.56 4.62
CA SER A 453 25.77 -1.48 3.47
C SER A 453 26.90 -1.09 2.50
N THR A 454 27.31 0.18 2.44
CA THR A 454 28.30 0.66 1.45
C THR A 454 29.75 0.59 1.93
N THR A 455 30.10 -0.30 2.87
CA THR A 455 31.49 -0.44 3.36
C THR A 455 32.49 -0.84 2.26
N TYR A 456 32.00 -1.39 1.15
CA TYR A 456 32.77 -1.66 -0.07
C TYR A 456 33.21 -0.40 -0.83
N ASP A 457 32.55 0.74 -0.63
CA ASP A 457 32.89 2.04 -1.21
C ASP A 457 33.08 3.09 -0.10
N LYS A 458 34.35 3.39 0.20
CA LYS A 458 34.72 4.34 1.24
C LYS A 458 34.16 5.75 1.02
N LYS A 459 33.98 6.19 -0.23
CA LYS A 459 33.47 7.54 -0.52
C LYS A 459 31.98 7.61 -0.24
N LEU A 460 31.22 6.61 -0.70
CA LEU A 460 29.79 6.51 -0.41
C LEU A 460 29.54 6.36 1.10
N HIS A 461 30.28 5.48 1.76
CA HIS A 461 30.20 5.30 3.22
C HIS A 461 30.40 6.61 3.98
N GLN A 462 31.48 7.35 3.66
CA GLN A 462 31.74 8.67 4.28
C GLN A 462 30.66 9.70 3.96
N LYS A 463 30.12 9.70 2.73
CA LYS A 463 29.05 10.61 2.32
C LYS A 463 27.78 10.37 3.12
N PHE A 464 27.38 9.12 3.33
CA PHE A 464 26.21 8.78 4.15
C PHE A 464 26.45 9.08 5.62
N GLU A 465 27.65 8.85 6.15
CA GLU A 465 28.02 9.25 7.52
C GLU A 465 27.81 10.77 7.73
N ASN A 466 28.34 11.59 6.82
CA ASN A 466 28.22 13.03 6.89
C ASN A 466 26.76 13.49 6.79
N THR A 467 26.01 12.89 5.87
CA THR A 467 24.59 13.21 5.65
C THR A 467 23.76 12.87 6.88
N MET A 468 23.96 11.68 7.44
CA MET A 468 23.30 11.21 8.66
C MET A 468 23.57 12.12 9.85
N ASN A 469 24.84 12.48 10.08
CA ASN A 469 25.20 13.42 11.14
C ASN A 469 24.58 14.80 10.94
N TYR A 470 24.50 15.30 9.71
CA TYR A 470 23.87 16.58 9.40
C TYR A 470 22.37 16.57 9.71
N MET A 471 21.66 15.53 9.26
CA MET A 471 20.24 15.33 9.52
C MET A 471 19.95 15.30 11.03
N VAL A 472 20.66 14.45 11.77
CA VAL A 472 20.48 14.31 13.22
C VAL A 472 20.80 15.60 13.97
N ASN A 473 21.90 16.29 13.64
CA ASN A 473 22.24 17.54 14.30
C ASN A 473 21.15 18.60 14.13
N THR A 474 20.58 18.72 12.92
CA THR A 474 19.50 19.67 12.66
C THR A 474 18.23 19.30 13.45
N LEU A 475 17.81 18.04 13.41
CA LEU A 475 16.63 17.58 14.16
C LEU A 475 16.81 17.73 15.67
N TYR A 476 18.02 17.43 16.16
CA TYR A 476 18.40 17.65 17.55
C TYR A 476 18.24 19.12 17.92
N ASP A 477 18.88 20.04 17.19
CA ASP A 477 18.82 21.47 17.50
C ASP A 477 17.39 22.00 17.51
N LEU A 478 16.53 21.55 16.58
CA LEU A 478 15.11 21.90 16.55
C LEU A 478 14.34 21.31 17.76
N SER A 479 14.55 20.03 18.08
CA SER A 479 13.89 19.38 19.21
C SER A 479 14.20 20.06 20.55
N GLN A 480 15.40 20.65 20.67
CA GLN A 480 15.84 21.37 21.86
C GLN A 480 15.13 22.72 22.03
N LEU A 481 14.39 23.22 21.04
CA LEU A 481 13.59 24.44 21.14
C LEU A 481 12.21 24.20 21.78
N SER A 482 11.64 23.01 21.57
CA SER A 482 10.28 22.70 21.99
C SER A 482 10.10 22.75 23.50
N GLY A 483 9.06 23.45 23.95
CA GLY A 483 8.74 23.58 25.37
C GLY A 483 9.79 24.32 26.19
N LYS A 484 10.56 25.23 25.58
CA LYS A 484 11.52 26.13 26.26
C LYS A 484 11.28 27.58 25.89
N ALA A 485 11.50 28.49 26.85
CA ALA A 485 11.31 29.93 26.62
C ALA A 485 12.13 30.46 25.44
N LYS A 486 11.47 31.20 24.53
CA LYS A 486 12.13 31.84 23.36
C LYS A 486 13.21 32.86 23.78
N SER A 487 13.01 33.51 24.92
CA SER A 487 13.96 34.45 25.53
C SER A 487 13.84 34.39 27.04
N THR A 488 14.88 34.81 27.76
CA THR A 488 14.88 34.85 29.23
C THR A 488 13.65 35.56 29.79
N GLY A 489 12.84 34.86 30.59
CA GLY A 489 11.64 35.39 31.23
C GLY A 489 10.36 35.39 30.37
N ALA A 490 10.40 34.89 29.13
CA ALA A 490 9.20 34.68 28.33
C ALA A 490 8.40 33.45 28.81
N ASP A 491 7.07 33.53 28.72
CA ASP A 491 6.18 32.42 29.01
C ASP A 491 6.36 31.28 27.98
N PHE A 492 6.19 30.04 28.45
CA PHE A 492 6.32 28.83 27.65
C PHE A 492 5.57 27.66 28.30
N VAL A 493 5.32 26.60 27.54
CA VAL A 493 4.68 25.38 28.03
C VAL A 493 5.57 24.18 27.75
N SER A 494 6.18 23.63 28.81
CA SER A 494 7.01 22.43 28.73
C SER A 494 6.23 21.13 28.88
N ASP A 495 5.04 21.14 29.50
CA ASP A 495 4.21 19.94 29.68
C ASP A 495 3.53 19.57 28.35
N PRO A 496 3.85 18.41 27.72
CA PRO A 496 3.22 17.93 26.50
C PRO A 496 1.69 17.84 26.56
N SER A 497 1.10 17.69 27.74
CA SER A 497 -0.35 17.58 27.91
C SER A 497 -1.07 18.93 28.04
N ALA A 498 -0.32 20.02 28.21
CA ALA A 498 -0.85 21.37 28.41
C ALA A 498 -0.70 22.28 27.19
N VAL A 499 -0.36 21.72 26.02
CA VAL A 499 -0.15 22.46 24.77
C VAL A 499 -1.38 23.32 24.46
N PRO A 500 -1.25 24.66 24.43
CA PRO A 500 -2.37 25.56 24.18
C PRO A 500 -2.76 25.57 22.70
N MET A 501 -3.96 26.08 22.40
CA MET A 501 -4.36 26.40 21.02
C MET A 501 -3.40 27.43 20.40
N GLY A 502 -3.32 27.44 19.08
CA GLY A 502 -2.48 28.39 18.34
C GLY A 502 -2.85 29.86 18.63
N PRO A 503 -1.87 30.79 18.59
CA PRO A 503 -2.13 32.21 18.79
C PRO A 503 -3.25 32.72 17.87
N GLY A 504 -4.29 33.32 18.45
CA GLY A 504 -5.43 33.87 17.70
C GLY A 504 -6.45 32.84 17.20
N LYS A 505 -6.27 31.55 17.49
CA LYS A 505 -7.22 30.47 17.12
C LYS A 505 -8.20 30.20 18.27
N SER A 506 -9.44 29.86 17.92
CA SER A 506 -10.51 29.48 18.86
C SER A 506 -10.65 27.97 19.08
N SER A 507 -9.92 27.17 18.30
CA SER A 507 -9.86 25.71 18.34
C SER A 507 -8.50 25.24 17.84
N TYR A 508 -8.14 23.98 18.08
CA TYR A 508 -7.05 23.34 17.34
C TYR A 508 -7.48 23.15 15.89
N ASP A 509 -6.57 23.39 14.96
CA ASP A 509 -6.77 23.16 13.54
C ASP A 509 -5.47 22.68 12.88
N SER A 510 -5.59 22.18 11.68
CA SER A 510 -4.51 21.60 10.89
C SER A 510 -4.17 22.48 9.68
N ASP A 511 -4.32 23.80 9.84
CA ASP A 511 -3.92 24.78 8.83
C ASP A 511 -2.39 24.85 8.76
N LEU A 512 -1.85 24.33 7.66
CA LEU A 512 -0.42 24.31 7.37
C LEU A 512 -0.02 25.32 6.28
N SER A 513 -0.93 26.23 5.91
CA SER A 513 -0.63 27.30 4.96
C SER A 513 0.45 28.25 5.50
N GLU A 514 1.17 28.95 4.62
CA GLU A 514 2.20 29.93 5.03
C GLU A 514 1.72 30.94 6.07
N THR A 515 0.49 31.42 5.93
CA THR A 515 -0.11 32.40 6.85
C THR A 515 -0.78 31.79 8.06
N GLY A 516 -1.12 30.49 7.99
CA GLY A 516 -1.94 29.80 8.97
C GLY A 516 -1.17 28.98 9.99
N ILE A 517 -0.01 28.44 9.58
CA ILE A 517 0.80 27.58 10.44
C ILE A 517 1.30 28.32 11.67
N ARG A 518 1.07 27.75 12.85
CA ARG A 518 1.64 28.26 14.11
C ARG A 518 3.12 27.88 14.23
N THR A 519 3.93 28.79 14.77
CA THR A 519 5.38 28.61 14.98
C THR A 519 5.81 28.90 16.42
N ASP A 520 4.87 28.84 17.37
CA ASP A 520 5.09 29.07 18.79
C ASP A 520 5.64 27.83 19.52
N TYR A 521 6.72 27.25 18.98
CA TYR A 521 7.31 25.98 19.43
C TYR A 521 7.67 25.91 20.92
N TRP A 522 7.88 27.06 21.56
CA TRP A 522 8.07 27.16 23.00
C TRP A 522 6.85 26.66 23.81
N ASN A 523 5.69 26.48 23.17
CA ASN A 523 4.47 25.98 23.79
C ASN A 523 4.12 24.51 23.46
N TRP A 524 4.94 23.80 22.69
CA TRP A 524 4.58 22.47 22.17
C TRP A 524 4.93 21.30 23.11
N GLY A 525 5.44 21.59 24.31
CA GLY A 525 5.94 20.61 25.25
C GLY A 525 7.37 20.15 24.94
N SER A 526 8.11 19.75 25.98
CA SER A 526 9.47 19.25 25.84
C SER A 526 9.51 17.92 25.08
N GLY A 527 10.55 17.72 24.27
CA GLY A 527 10.74 16.50 23.48
C GLY A 527 9.96 16.45 22.16
N TYR A 528 9.09 17.43 21.88
CA TYR A 528 8.34 17.45 20.63
C TYR A 528 9.24 17.77 19.43
N ILE A 529 9.17 16.93 18.41
CA ILE A 529 9.71 17.21 17.08
C ILE A 529 8.84 16.52 16.03
N SER A 530 8.40 17.29 15.03
CA SER A 530 7.70 16.82 13.85
C SER A 530 7.83 17.90 12.78
N ALA A 531 7.49 17.57 11.54
CA ALA A 531 7.46 18.53 10.46
C ALA A 531 6.23 19.44 10.50
N TYR A 532 5.34 19.35 11.49
CA TYR A 532 4.17 20.22 11.67
C TYR A 532 3.86 20.43 13.16
N PRO A 533 3.03 21.42 13.56
CA PRO A 533 2.66 21.67 14.96
C PRO A 533 1.83 20.53 15.59
N PRO A 534 1.77 20.42 16.93
CA PRO A 534 1.17 19.27 17.62
C PRO A 534 -0.36 19.10 17.42
N ASP A 535 -1.03 20.09 16.84
CA ASP A 535 -2.49 20.19 16.73
C ASP A 535 -3.15 18.94 16.12
N GLN A 536 -2.55 18.32 15.09
CA GLN A 536 -3.12 17.10 14.49
C GLN A 536 -3.23 15.93 15.49
N PHE A 537 -2.26 15.78 16.41
CA PHE A 537 -2.32 14.76 17.46
C PHE A 537 -3.48 15.04 18.41
N ILE A 538 -3.60 16.29 18.86
CA ILE A 538 -4.66 16.75 19.77
C ILE A 538 -6.04 16.61 19.13
N MET A 539 -6.16 16.93 17.84
CA MET A 539 -7.39 16.78 17.08
C MET A 539 -7.80 15.29 16.97
N LEU A 540 -6.85 14.39 16.72
CA LEU A 540 -7.12 12.95 16.67
C LEU A 540 -7.61 12.42 18.03
N GLU A 541 -6.99 12.84 19.13
CA GLU A 541 -7.42 12.51 20.50
C GLU A 541 -8.87 12.97 20.77
N ASN A 542 -9.34 14.00 20.06
CA ASN A 542 -10.71 14.52 20.11
C ASN A 542 -11.61 14.00 18.97
N GLY A 543 -11.19 12.95 18.25
CA GLY A 543 -12.02 12.24 17.27
C GLY A 543 -11.99 12.77 15.84
N ALA A 544 -11.03 13.62 15.49
CA ALA A 544 -10.84 14.09 14.12
C ALA A 544 -10.67 12.91 13.14
N LYS A 545 -11.14 13.12 11.91
CA LYS A 545 -11.16 12.11 10.84
C LYS A 545 -10.17 12.46 9.74
N TYR A 546 -9.94 11.49 8.87
CA TYR A 546 -9.07 11.66 7.71
C TYR A 546 -9.64 12.71 6.74
N GLY A 547 -8.77 13.57 6.18
CA GLY A 547 -9.15 14.54 5.15
C GLY A 547 -8.16 15.70 5.02
N GLY A 548 -8.36 16.51 3.97
CA GLY A 548 -7.52 17.67 3.66
C GLY A 548 -7.94 18.98 4.32
N GLN A 549 -9.14 19.04 4.90
CA GLN A 549 -9.72 20.23 5.55
C GLN A 549 -9.02 20.56 6.86
N GLU A 550 -9.13 21.81 7.30
CA GLU A 550 -8.49 22.31 8.54
C GLU A 550 -9.00 21.61 9.81
N ASP A 551 -10.22 21.06 9.80
CA ASP A 551 -10.80 20.27 10.89
C ASP A 551 -10.52 18.76 10.78
N ARG A 552 -9.68 18.35 9.81
CA ARG A 552 -9.29 16.96 9.55
C ARG A 552 -7.79 16.75 9.75
N VAL A 553 -7.37 15.49 9.83
CA VAL A 553 -5.97 15.12 10.05
C VAL A 553 -5.53 14.06 9.05
N TRP A 554 -4.22 13.83 8.93
CA TRP A 554 -3.70 12.71 8.14
C TRP A 554 -2.60 11.97 8.90
N ALA A 555 -2.96 10.82 9.46
CA ALA A 555 -2.06 9.82 10.07
C ALA A 555 -0.89 10.41 10.91
N PRO A 556 -1.16 11.25 11.93
CA PRO A 556 -0.08 11.98 12.60
C PRO A 556 0.92 11.07 13.34
N TYR A 557 0.47 9.94 13.89
CA TYR A 557 1.36 8.96 14.51
C TYR A 557 2.15 8.11 13.49
N TYR A 558 1.67 7.99 12.25
CA TYR A 558 2.44 7.35 11.16
C TYR A 558 3.69 8.17 10.81
N THR A 559 3.59 9.49 10.74
CA THR A 559 4.74 10.35 10.42
C THR A 559 5.74 10.31 11.58
N LEU A 560 5.24 10.38 12.82
CA LEU A 560 6.07 10.29 14.02
C LEU A 560 6.81 8.96 14.11
N HIS A 561 6.14 7.85 13.76
CA HIS A 561 6.77 6.53 13.62
C HIS A 561 7.97 6.58 12.67
N LYS A 562 7.85 7.14 11.45
CA LYS A 562 8.97 7.14 10.50
C LYS A 562 10.18 7.88 11.05
N ILE A 563 9.94 9.03 11.68
CA ILE A 563 11.01 9.84 12.28
C ILE A 563 11.67 9.05 13.43
N LEU A 564 10.88 8.46 14.31
CA LEU A 564 11.38 7.68 15.44
C LEU A 564 12.18 6.44 14.98
N ALA A 565 11.65 5.68 14.02
CA ALA A 565 12.34 4.53 13.43
C ALA A 565 13.67 4.94 12.80
N GLY A 566 13.68 6.00 11.99
CA GLY A 566 14.90 6.51 11.36
C GLY A 566 15.96 6.97 12.36
N LEU A 567 15.57 7.63 13.45
CA LEU A 567 16.51 8.03 14.51
C LEU A 567 17.10 6.82 15.25
N ILE A 568 16.28 5.80 15.53
CA ILE A 568 16.74 4.54 16.12
C ILE A 568 17.71 3.82 15.18
N ASP A 569 17.39 3.72 13.88
CA ASP A 569 18.26 3.09 12.89
C ASP A 569 19.62 3.80 12.80
N VAL A 570 19.63 5.14 12.85
CA VAL A 570 20.87 5.93 12.89
C VAL A 570 21.68 5.62 14.16
N TYR A 571 21.03 5.56 15.32
CA TYR A 571 21.71 5.20 16.57
C TYR A 571 22.32 3.80 16.50
N GLU A 572 21.58 2.80 16.02
CA GLU A 572 22.07 1.42 15.98
C GLU A 572 23.30 1.24 15.09
N VAL A 573 23.36 1.92 13.94
CA VAL A 573 24.50 1.76 13.02
C VAL A 573 25.71 2.62 13.39
N SER A 574 25.54 3.70 14.15
CA SER A 574 26.60 4.70 14.37
C SER A 574 26.92 5.03 15.83
N GLY A 575 26.05 4.68 16.77
CA GLY A 575 26.15 5.10 18.18
C GLY A 575 25.88 6.60 18.39
N ASN A 576 25.16 7.27 17.48
CA ASN A 576 24.89 8.71 17.59
C ASN A 576 23.93 9.02 18.75
N GLU A 577 24.49 9.43 19.89
CA GLU A 577 23.73 9.74 21.12
C GLU A 577 22.70 10.87 20.94
N LYS A 578 22.93 11.81 20.04
CA LYS A 578 21.91 12.85 19.75
C LYS A 578 20.68 12.25 19.08
N ALA A 579 20.85 11.25 18.21
CA ALA A 579 19.72 10.55 17.61
C ALA A 579 18.88 9.83 18.67
N LEU A 580 19.56 9.16 19.62
CA LEU A 580 18.91 8.52 20.77
C LEU A 580 18.17 9.54 21.65
N GLU A 581 18.80 10.66 22.01
CA GLU A 581 18.17 11.69 22.84
C GLU A 581 16.89 12.25 22.20
N VAL A 582 16.90 12.49 20.89
CA VAL A 582 15.69 12.94 20.16
C VAL A 582 14.61 11.86 20.19
N ALA A 583 14.98 10.59 19.93
CA ALA A 583 14.06 9.46 19.97
C ALA A 583 13.40 9.28 21.36
N GLU A 584 14.19 9.42 22.43
CA GLU A 584 13.71 9.40 23.82
C GLU A 584 12.76 10.56 24.11
N GLY A 585 13.12 11.79 23.71
CA GLY A 585 12.25 12.96 23.86
C GLY A 585 10.90 12.80 23.16
N MET A 586 10.90 12.23 21.95
CA MET A 586 9.67 11.91 21.22
C MET A 586 8.82 10.88 21.97
N ALA A 587 9.44 9.81 22.48
CA ALA A 587 8.74 8.76 23.22
C ALA A 587 8.14 9.29 24.54
N GLU A 588 8.88 10.14 25.26
CA GLU A 588 8.42 10.79 26.49
C GLU A 588 7.25 11.76 26.23
N TRP A 589 7.30 12.52 25.13
CA TRP A 589 6.21 13.40 24.69
C TRP A 589 4.93 12.59 24.41
N VAL A 590 5.06 11.49 23.64
CA VAL A 590 3.94 10.59 23.31
C VAL A 590 3.38 9.94 24.58
N HIS A 591 4.25 9.42 25.45
CA HIS A 591 3.85 8.81 26.71
C HIS A 591 3.01 9.76 27.56
N THR A 592 3.48 11.00 27.72
CA THR A 592 2.83 12.01 28.57
C THR A 592 1.41 12.33 28.10
N ARG A 593 1.18 12.33 26.77
CA ARG A 593 -0.15 12.59 26.20
C ARG A 593 -1.05 11.36 26.27
N LEU A 594 -0.61 10.25 25.67
CA LEU A 594 -1.45 9.06 25.51
C LEU A 594 -1.80 8.41 26.86
N SER A 595 -0.92 8.49 27.86
CA SER A 595 -1.20 7.93 29.20
C SER A 595 -2.34 8.62 29.96
N LYS A 596 -2.78 9.81 29.50
CA LYS A 596 -3.91 10.54 30.08
C LYS A 596 -5.24 10.23 29.41
N LEU A 597 -5.23 9.52 28.28
CA LEU A 597 -6.44 9.24 27.52
C LEU A 597 -7.20 8.04 28.10
N PRO A 598 -8.53 8.08 28.13
CA PRO A 598 -9.34 6.90 28.42
C PRO A 598 -9.10 5.79 27.39
N THR A 599 -9.20 4.53 27.81
CA THR A 599 -9.07 3.37 26.91
C THR A 599 -10.04 3.44 25.72
N GLU A 600 -11.28 3.89 25.93
CA GLU A 600 -12.28 4.04 24.86
C GLU A 600 -11.84 5.04 23.77
N THR A 601 -11.14 6.10 24.16
CA THR A 601 -10.56 7.07 23.23
C THR A 601 -9.47 6.41 22.39
N LEU A 602 -8.56 5.66 23.01
CA LEU A 602 -7.51 4.91 22.29
C LEU A 602 -8.11 3.89 21.31
N ILE A 603 -9.12 3.14 21.74
CA ILE A 603 -9.86 2.20 20.88
C ILE A 603 -10.44 2.95 19.68
N THR A 604 -11.11 4.07 19.89
CA THR A 604 -11.72 4.86 18.80
C THR A 604 -10.68 5.44 17.84
N MET A 605 -9.55 5.93 18.37
CA MET A 605 -8.45 6.48 17.57
C MET A 605 -7.88 5.41 16.64
N TRP A 606 -7.42 4.28 17.16
CA TRP A 606 -6.70 3.26 16.40
C TRP A 606 -7.59 2.50 15.40
N ASN A 607 -8.90 2.49 15.62
CA ASN A 607 -9.87 1.95 14.67
C ASN A 607 -10.33 2.94 13.59
N THR A 608 -9.94 4.21 13.68
CA THR A 608 -10.31 5.20 12.67
C THR A 608 -9.47 5.02 11.41
N TYR A 609 -10.13 4.88 10.26
CA TYR A 609 -9.50 4.77 8.94
C TYR A 609 -8.55 5.94 8.67
N ILE A 610 -7.28 5.64 8.38
CA ILE A 610 -6.14 6.52 8.04
C ILE A 610 -5.80 7.60 9.07
N ALA A 611 -6.75 8.36 9.62
CA ALA A 611 -6.46 9.29 10.72
C ALA A 611 -5.90 8.58 11.95
N GLY A 612 -6.38 7.37 12.23
CA GLY A 612 -5.88 6.49 13.28
C GLY A 612 -4.64 5.69 12.92
N GLU A 613 -4.09 5.85 11.71
CA GLU A 613 -2.90 5.12 11.30
C GLU A 613 -1.67 5.61 12.07
N PHE A 614 -1.01 4.66 12.75
CA PHE A 614 0.21 4.90 13.53
C PHE A 614 1.43 4.14 12.99
N GLY A 615 1.28 3.46 11.86
CA GLY A 615 2.30 2.56 11.32
C GLY A 615 2.78 1.55 12.37
N GLY A 616 4.10 1.39 12.51
CA GLY A 616 4.75 0.52 13.48
C GLY A 616 5.36 1.29 14.66
N ILE A 617 4.73 2.37 15.15
CA ILE A 617 5.30 3.09 16.31
C ILE A 617 5.43 2.20 17.56
N ASN A 618 4.53 1.22 17.70
CA ASN A 618 4.63 0.19 18.74
C ASN A 618 5.90 -0.67 18.59
N GLU A 619 6.29 -1.00 17.35
CA GLU A 619 7.58 -1.63 17.03
C GLU A 619 8.75 -0.75 17.51
N SER A 620 8.77 0.52 17.11
CA SER A 620 9.84 1.46 17.43
C SER A 620 9.98 1.72 18.93
N LEU A 621 8.86 1.84 19.66
CA LEU A 621 8.87 2.06 21.12
C LEU A 621 9.30 0.79 21.88
N ALA A 622 8.87 -0.39 21.44
CA ALA A 622 9.35 -1.67 21.99
C ALA A 622 10.86 -1.87 21.71
N HIS A 623 11.33 -1.40 20.56
CA HIS A 623 12.76 -1.37 20.26
C HIS A 623 13.52 -0.38 21.16
N LEU A 624 13.01 0.84 21.33
CA LEU A 624 13.64 1.84 22.20
C LEU A 624 13.72 1.37 23.66
N TYR A 625 12.72 0.62 24.15
CA TYR A 625 12.79 -0.07 25.44
C TYR A 625 13.99 -1.03 25.50
N ARG A 626 14.22 -1.84 24.48
CA ARG A 626 15.36 -2.77 24.43
C ARG A 626 16.72 -2.05 24.46
N ILE A 627 16.81 -0.88 23.83
CA ILE A 627 18.02 -0.05 23.81
C ILE A 627 18.29 0.58 25.19
N THR A 628 17.25 1.13 25.82
CA THR A 628 17.40 2.02 26.99
C THR A 628 17.11 1.35 28.34
N GLY A 629 16.35 0.25 28.35
CA GLY A 629 15.84 -0.41 29.55
C GLY A 629 14.73 0.36 30.27
N LYS A 630 14.22 1.46 29.71
CA LYS A 630 13.19 2.33 30.32
C LYS A 630 11.78 1.73 30.18
N PRO A 631 11.16 1.20 31.25
CA PRO A 631 9.90 0.45 31.15
C PRO A 631 8.71 1.28 30.66
N GLU A 632 8.76 2.60 30.78
CA GLU A 632 7.80 3.55 30.23
C GLU A 632 7.64 3.42 28.71
N TYR A 633 8.70 3.09 27.96
CA TYR A 633 8.61 2.96 26.51
C TYR A 633 7.85 1.69 26.10
N LEU A 634 8.04 0.58 26.82
CA LEU A 634 7.24 -0.62 26.61
C LEU A 634 5.76 -0.37 26.94
N LYS A 635 5.48 0.32 28.05
CA LYS A 635 4.10 0.73 28.40
C LYS A 635 3.50 1.64 27.35
N THR A 636 4.29 2.56 26.79
CA THR A 636 3.83 3.46 25.71
C THR A 636 3.54 2.68 24.44
N ALA A 637 4.37 1.70 24.08
CA ALA A 637 4.10 0.81 22.95
C ALA A 637 2.75 0.09 23.09
N GLN A 638 2.39 -0.34 24.30
CA GLN A 638 1.11 -0.98 24.61
C GLN A 638 -0.10 -0.03 24.51
N LEU A 639 0.08 1.29 24.63
CA LEU A 639 -1.00 2.26 24.41
C LEU A 639 -1.45 2.31 22.93
N PHE A 640 -0.65 1.76 22.02
CA PHE A 640 -0.97 1.60 20.60
C PHE A 640 -1.59 0.24 20.26
N ASP A 641 -1.94 -0.59 21.26
CA ASP A 641 -2.67 -1.83 20.99
C ASP A 641 -3.99 -1.51 20.28
N ASN A 642 -4.14 -2.02 19.06
CA ASN A 642 -5.38 -1.92 18.32
C ASN A 642 -6.35 -2.97 18.84
N ILE A 643 -6.94 -2.71 20.01
CA ILE A 643 -7.71 -3.68 20.80
C ILE A 643 -8.76 -4.42 19.97
N LYS A 644 -9.49 -3.72 19.09
CA LYS A 644 -10.53 -4.34 18.26
C LYS A 644 -9.96 -5.32 17.23
N VAL A 645 -8.82 -5.02 16.62
CA VAL A 645 -8.17 -5.92 15.66
C VAL A 645 -7.45 -7.05 16.39
N PHE A 646 -6.69 -6.74 17.43
CA PHE A 646 -5.84 -7.69 18.15
C PHE A 646 -6.65 -8.67 19.01
N TYR A 647 -7.61 -8.14 19.77
CA TYR A 647 -8.31 -8.85 20.83
C TYR A 647 -9.85 -8.83 20.70
N GLY A 648 -10.38 -8.13 19.70
CA GLY A 648 -11.82 -7.95 19.45
C GLY A 648 -12.50 -6.94 20.37
N ASP A 649 -12.18 -6.97 21.67
CA ASP A 649 -12.69 -6.06 22.70
C ASP A 649 -11.68 -5.86 23.83
N ALA A 650 -12.00 -4.95 24.76
CA ALA A 650 -11.14 -4.62 25.90
C ALA A 650 -10.98 -5.75 26.93
N GLU A 651 -11.83 -6.78 26.88
CA GLU A 651 -11.74 -7.97 27.76
C GLU A 651 -10.95 -9.11 27.11
N HIS A 652 -10.45 -8.90 25.89
CA HIS A 652 -9.70 -9.87 25.09
C HIS A 652 -10.46 -11.17 24.82
N ALA A 653 -11.79 -11.08 24.68
CA ALA A 653 -12.63 -12.26 24.47
C ALA A 653 -12.46 -12.89 23.06
N HIS A 654 -11.88 -12.15 22.12
CA HIS A 654 -11.96 -12.43 20.68
C HIS A 654 -10.69 -12.04 19.89
N GLY A 655 -10.79 -11.76 18.59
CA GLY A 655 -9.75 -11.13 17.78
C GLY A 655 -8.69 -12.06 17.20
N LEU A 656 -7.63 -11.46 16.63
CA LEU A 656 -6.51 -12.20 16.06
C LEU A 656 -5.78 -13.06 17.08
N ALA A 657 -5.73 -12.64 18.35
CA ALA A 657 -5.19 -13.44 19.45
C ALA A 657 -5.88 -14.80 19.58
N LYS A 658 -7.16 -14.90 19.19
CA LYS A 658 -7.96 -16.13 19.20
C LYS A 658 -8.17 -16.73 17.80
N ASN A 659 -7.30 -16.38 16.85
CA ASN A 659 -7.31 -16.82 15.45
C ASN A 659 -8.58 -16.41 14.69
N VAL A 660 -9.17 -15.26 15.02
CA VAL A 660 -10.31 -14.70 14.29
C VAL A 660 -9.85 -13.63 13.34
N ASP A 661 -10.40 -13.66 12.12
CA ASP A 661 -10.06 -12.72 11.06
C ASP A 661 -10.85 -11.41 11.22
N THR A 662 -10.29 -10.47 11.98
CA THR A 662 -10.86 -9.16 12.30
C THR A 662 -10.36 -8.03 11.39
N TYR A 663 -9.52 -8.32 10.39
CA TYR A 663 -8.94 -7.31 9.49
C TYR A 663 -9.54 -7.33 8.08
N ARG A 664 -10.62 -8.08 7.88
CA ARG A 664 -11.47 -8.09 6.69
C ARG A 664 -11.81 -6.68 6.23
N GLY A 665 -11.52 -6.36 4.96
CA GLY A 665 -11.86 -5.06 4.37
C GLY A 665 -11.02 -3.87 4.88
N LEU A 666 -10.10 -4.09 5.82
CA LEU A 666 -9.28 -3.01 6.39
C LEU A 666 -8.11 -2.64 5.47
N HIS A 667 -7.65 -1.39 5.58
CA HIS A 667 -6.49 -0.88 4.85
C HIS A 667 -5.23 -1.68 5.22
N ALA A 668 -4.61 -2.33 4.24
CA ALA A 668 -3.60 -3.35 4.52
C ALA A 668 -2.35 -2.74 5.18
N ASN A 669 -1.78 -1.70 4.57
CA ASN A 669 -0.57 -1.09 5.08
C ASN A 669 -0.75 -0.29 6.38
N GLN A 670 -1.99 0.08 6.74
CA GLN A 670 -2.26 0.66 8.06
C GLN A 670 -2.08 -0.39 9.16
N HIS A 671 -2.42 -1.65 8.89
CA HIS A 671 -2.53 -2.71 9.90
C HIS A 671 -1.30 -3.63 9.95
N ILE A 672 -0.66 -3.98 8.82
CA ILE A 672 0.49 -4.90 8.80
C ILE A 672 1.65 -4.40 9.72
N PRO A 673 2.05 -3.11 9.73
CA PRO A 673 3.07 -2.62 10.65
C PRO A 673 2.70 -2.77 12.13
N GLN A 674 1.41 -2.65 12.47
CA GLN A 674 0.94 -2.84 13.84
C GLN A 674 1.18 -4.28 14.30
N ILE A 675 0.99 -5.24 13.39
CA ILE A 675 1.25 -6.67 13.61
C ILE A 675 2.76 -6.96 13.73
N VAL A 676 3.61 -6.28 12.96
CA VAL A 676 5.07 -6.32 13.16
C VAL A 676 5.41 -5.83 14.57
N GLY A 677 4.79 -4.73 15.02
CA GLY A 677 4.96 -4.23 16.38
C GLY A 677 4.42 -5.16 17.47
N ALA A 678 3.35 -5.92 17.22
CA ALA A 678 2.90 -6.98 18.14
C ALA A 678 4.00 -8.03 18.33
N LEU A 679 4.68 -8.47 17.27
CA LEU A 679 5.77 -9.43 17.42
C LEU A 679 6.98 -8.87 18.20
N GLU A 680 7.29 -7.58 18.04
CA GLU A 680 8.32 -6.92 18.87
C GLU A 680 7.85 -6.72 20.32
N LEU A 681 6.57 -6.48 20.57
CA LEU A 681 6.00 -6.47 21.92
C LEU A 681 6.13 -7.85 22.58
N TYR A 682 5.90 -8.94 21.84
CA TYR A 682 6.15 -10.30 22.32
C TYR A 682 7.61 -10.49 22.73
N ARG A 683 8.57 -10.04 21.90
CA ARG A 683 10.00 -10.12 22.19
C ARG A 683 10.39 -9.52 23.54
N ASN A 684 9.69 -8.46 23.96
CA ASN A 684 10.02 -7.67 25.13
C ASN A 684 9.17 -7.98 26.37
N SER A 685 7.95 -8.53 26.18
CA SER A 685 6.99 -8.81 27.25
C SER A 685 6.77 -10.28 27.53
N GLU A 686 7.14 -11.16 26.59
CA GLU A 686 6.83 -12.60 26.59
C GLU A 686 5.32 -12.93 26.67
N SER A 687 4.44 -11.94 26.44
CA SER A 687 2.98 -12.15 26.45
C SER A 687 2.53 -12.99 25.24
N PRO A 688 1.98 -14.21 25.45
CA PRO A 688 1.67 -15.13 24.35
C PRO A 688 0.70 -14.58 23.30
N GLU A 689 -0.23 -13.72 23.70
CA GLU A 689 -1.26 -13.18 22.80
C GLU A 689 -0.63 -12.39 21.65
N TYR A 690 0.43 -11.62 21.90
CA TYR A 690 1.14 -10.88 20.86
C TYR A 690 1.78 -11.79 19.80
N TYR A 691 2.37 -12.92 20.21
CA TYR A 691 2.88 -13.91 19.25
C TYR A 691 1.74 -14.50 18.42
N HIS A 692 0.63 -14.86 19.07
CA HIS A 692 -0.53 -15.41 18.37
C HIS A 692 -1.16 -14.42 17.40
N ILE A 693 -1.23 -13.13 17.73
CA ILE A 693 -1.67 -12.08 16.81
C ILE A 693 -0.81 -12.10 15.55
N ALA A 694 0.52 -12.06 15.69
CA ALA A 694 1.46 -12.06 14.57
C ALA A 694 1.37 -13.33 13.72
N ASP A 695 1.38 -14.49 14.35
CA ASP A 695 1.38 -15.80 13.69
C ASP A 695 0.03 -16.09 13.02
N ASN A 696 -1.11 -15.80 13.67
CA ASN A 696 -2.44 -15.97 13.08
C ASN A 696 -2.65 -15.01 11.91
N PHE A 697 -2.22 -13.75 12.03
CA PHE A 697 -2.31 -12.77 10.95
C PHE A 697 -1.51 -13.22 9.73
N TRP A 698 -0.25 -13.63 9.90
CA TRP A 698 0.58 -14.10 8.79
C TRP A 698 -0.03 -15.33 8.12
N TYR A 699 -0.45 -16.31 8.92
CA TYR A 699 -1.05 -17.54 8.44
C TYR A 699 -2.32 -17.28 7.60
N LYS A 700 -3.22 -16.42 8.06
CA LYS A 700 -4.42 -16.05 7.31
C LYS A 700 -4.09 -15.24 6.07
N THR A 701 -3.26 -14.21 6.20
CA THR A 701 -2.88 -13.32 5.09
C THR A 701 -2.24 -14.10 3.94
N LYS A 702 -1.24 -14.94 4.22
CA LYS A 702 -0.57 -15.76 3.20
C LYS A 702 -1.52 -16.74 2.52
N ASN A 703 -2.50 -17.28 3.24
CA ASN A 703 -3.35 -18.34 2.70
C ASN A 703 -4.65 -17.85 2.09
N ASP A 704 -5.18 -16.70 2.50
CA ASP A 704 -6.53 -16.24 2.18
C ASP A 704 -6.57 -14.86 1.46
N TYR A 705 -5.43 -14.15 1.40
CA TYR A 705 -5.34 -12.80 0.83
C TYR A 705 -4.20 -12.61 -0.18
N MET A 706 -3.30 -13.59 -0.31
CA MET A 706 -2.07 -13.45 -1.09
C MET A 706 -2.28 -13.70 -2.60
N TYR A 707 -1.78 -12.79 -3.44
CA TYR A 707 -1.63 -12.97 -4.89
C TYR A 707 -0.33 -13.71 -5.21
N SER A 708 -0.20 -14.22 -6.44
CA SER A 708 0.95 -15.06 -6.84
C SER A 708 2.31 -14.35 -6.75
N ILE A 709 2.34 -13.02 -6.84
CA ILE A 709 3.56 -12.22 -6.65
C ILE A 709 3.97 -12.07 -5.17
N GLY A 710 3.14 -12.49 -4.22
CA GLY A 710 3.36 -12.39 -2.76
C GLY A 710 2.66 -11.21 -2.07
N GLY A 711 2.08 -10.28 -2.83
CA GLY A 711 1.30 -9.17 -2.28
C GLY A 711 -0.07 -9.58 -1.77
N VAL A 712 -0.75 -8.69 -1.04
CA VAL A 712 -1.90 -9.06 -0.19
C VAL A 712 -3.09 -8.09 -0.24
N ALA A 713 -2.99 -7.00 -1.00
CA ALA A 713 -4.00 -5.96 -1.09
C ALA A 713 -4.53 -5.86 -2.52
N GLY A 714 -5.80 -5.47 -2.67
CA GLY A 714 -6.40 -5.31 -4.00
C GLY A 714 -7.93 -5.25 -3.98
N ALA A 715 -8.53 -5.09 -2.80
CA ALA A 715 -9.97 -5.20 -2.66
C ALA A 715 -10.74 -4.31 -3.62
N ARG A 716 -11.77 -4.91 -4.20
CA ARG A 716 -12.86 -4.23 -4.86
C ARG A 716 -13.84 -3.74 -3.81
N ASN A 717 -14.87 -3.08 -4.33
CA ASN A 717 -15.97 -2.56 -3.56
C ASN A 717 -16.56 -3.61 -2.60
N PRO A 718 -17.02 -3.25 -1.40
CA PRO A 718 -16.98 -1.93 -0.80
C PRO A 718 -15.56 -1.35 -0.71
N ALA A 719 -14.55 -2.19 -0.50
CA ALA A 719 -13.11 -1.90 -0.38
C ALA A 719 -12.50 -0.84 -1.34
N ASN A 720 -11.23 -0.50 -1.10
CA ASN A 720 -10.36 0.08 -2.12
C ASN A 720 -9.15 -0.84 -2.38
N ALA A 721 -8.38 -0.53 -3.43
CA ALA A 721 -7.22 -1.30 -3.86
C ALA A 721 -6.14 -1.50 -2.78
N GLU A 722 -6.09 -0.63 -1.76
CA GLU A 722 -5.12 -0.67 -0.66
C GLU A 722 -5.63 -1.55 0.51
N CYS A 723 -6.89 -2.02 0.45
CA CYS A 723 -7.48 -2.88 1.47
C CYS A 723 -7.32 -4.39 1.17
N PHE A 724 -7.41 -5.17 2.24
CA PHE A 724 -7.75 -6.59 2.18
C PHE A 724 -9.19 -6.79 1.68
N VAL A 725 -9.47 -7.92 1.03
CA VAL A 725 -10.86 -8.28 0.68
C VAL A 725 -11.71 -8.44 1.94
N ALA A 726 -13.00 -8.11 1.87
CA ALA A 726 -13.89 -8.27 3.03
C ALA A 726 -14.23 -9.74 3.28
N GLN A 727 -14.37 -10.52 2.20
CA GLN A 727 -14.52 -11.96 2.30
C GLN A 727 -13.16 -12.64 2.08
N PRO A 728 -12.65 -13.41 3.05
CA PRO A 728 -11.37 -14.12 2.87
C PRO A 728 -11.47 -15.18 1.77
N ALA A 729 -10.35 -15.44 1.09
CA ALA A 729 -10.22 -16.44 0.04
C ALA A 729 -11.16 -16.23 -1.17
N THR A 730 -11.43 -14.96 -1.52
CA THR A 730 -12.22 -14.58 -2.70
C THR A 730 -11.47 -13.55 -3.57
N LEU A 731 -10.22 -13.82 -3.96
CA LEU A 731 -9.40 -12.84 -4.69
C LEU A 731 -9.87 -12.65 -6.14
N TYR A 732 -10.40 -13.70 -6.79
CA TYR A 732 -10.95 -13.56 -8.13
C TYR A 732 -12.21 -12.68 -8.12
N GLU A 733 -13.12 -13.00 -7.20
CA GLU A 733 -14.39 -12.32 -7.02
C GLU A 733 -14.19 -10.88 -6.52
N ASN A 734 -13.30 -10.67 -5.55
CA ASN A 734 -13.23 -9.42 -4.79
C ASN A 734 -11.86 -8.73 -4.80
N GLY A 735 -10.81 -9.29 -5.41
CA GLY A 735 -9.42 -8.83 -5.24
C GLY A 735 -8.73 -8.19 -6.45
N LEU A 736 -9.24 -8.32 -7.69
CA LEU A 736 -8.56 -7.69 -8.84
C LEU A 736 -9.16 -6.31 -9.19
N SER A 737 -9.10 -5.35 -8.25
CA SER A 737 -9.60 -3.96 -8.44
C SER A 737 -8.98 -3.18 -9.61
N ALA A 738 -9.78 -2.52 -10.44
CA ALA A 738 -9.25 -1.69 -11.53
C ALA A 738 -8.32 -0.54 -11.05
N GLY A 739 -8.42 -0.11 -9.79
CA GLY A 739 -7.58 0.95 -9.18
C GLY A 739 -6.15 0.54 -8.82
N GLY A 740 -5.79 -0.73 -9.08
CA GLY A 740 -4.50 -1.34 -8.77
C GLY A 740 -4.64 -2.52 -7.81
N GLN A 741 -3.56 -3.28 -7.67
CA GLN A 741 -3.40 -4.29 -6.62
C GLN A 741 -2.03 -4.12 -5.99
N ASN A 742 -1.84 -4.76 -4.84
CA ASN A 742 -0.55 -5.06 -4.28
C ASN A 742 0.30 -3.81 -4.09
N GLU A 743 -0.16 -2.93 -3.19
CA GLU A 743 0.65 -1.82 -2.68
C GLU A 743 2.02 -2.34 -2.20
N THR A 744 3.10 -1.73 -2.68
CA THR A 744 4.48 -2.16 -2.38
C THR A 744 4.76 -2.14 -0.88
N CYS A 745 4.22 -1.15 -0.13
CA CYS A 745 4.39 -1.06 1.32
C CYS A 745 3.83 -2.26 2.08
N GLY A 746 2.68 -2.79 1.65
CA GLY A 746 2.07 -3.96 2.29
C GLY A 746 3.02 -5.17 2.24
N THR A 747 3.63 -5.41 1.08
CA THR A 747 4.57 -6.51 0.89
C THR A 747 5.89 -6.31 1.64
N TYR A 748 6.41 -5.08 1.67
CA TYR A 748 7.56 -4.75 2.51
C TYR A 748 7.32 -5.10 3.98
N ASN A 749 6.18 -4.70 4.54
CA ASN A 749 5.86 -4.97 5.94
C ASN A 749 5.55 -6.45 6.18
N MET A 750 4.97 -7.15 5.20
CA MET A 750 4.83 -8.61 5.27
C MET A 750 6.19 -9.32 5.27
N LEU A 751 7.19 -8.84 4.52
CA LEU A 751 8.55 -9.36 4.59
C LEU A 751 9.17 -9.15 5.97
N LYS A 752 8.98 -7.96 6.58
CA LYS A 752 9.39 -7.69 7.97
C LYS A 752 8.75 -8.67 8.96
N LEU A 753 7.44 -8.87 8.89
CA LEU A 753 6.71 -9.81 9.75
C LEU A 753 7.22 -11.24 9.57
N THR A 754 7.37 -11.68 8.32
CA THR A 754 7.78 -13.03 7.94
C THR A 754 9.15 -13.38 8.51
N ARG A 755 10.15 -12.52 8.33
CA ARG A 755 11.48 -12.77 8.91
C ARG A 755 11.45 -12.72 10.43
N GLY A 756 10.62 -11.85 11.02
CA GLY A 756 10.44 -11.76 12.46
C GLY A 756 9.95 -13.08 13.03
N LEU A 757 8.88 -13.66 12.45
CA LEU A 757 8.34 -14.96 12.86
C LEU A 757 9.38 -16.07 12.70
N PHE A 758 10.17 -16.01 11.63
CA PHE A 758 11.24 -16.99 11.38
C PHE A 758 12.33 -16.97 12.44
N PHE A 759 12.55 -15.86 13.15
CA PHE A 759 13.48 -15.82 14.28
C PHE A 759 13.03 -16.67 15.47
N TYR A 760 11.74 -16.98 15.58
CA TYR A 760 11.19 -17.80 16.64
C TYR A 760 10.95 -19.24 16.19
N LYS A 761 10.35 -19.41 15.00
CA LYS A 761 10.02 -20.73 14.47
C LYS A 761 10.49 -20.83 13.02
N GLN A 762 11.49 -21.68 12.79
CA GLN A 762 12.16 -21.80 11.50
C GLN A 762 11.35 -22.66 10.49
N GLN A 763 10.12 -22.25 10.18
CA GLN A 763 9.28 -22.90 9.20
C GLN A 763 9.72 -22.51 7.76
N PRO A 764 9.98 -23.48 6.87
CA PRO A 764 10.39 -23.22 5.49
C PRO A 764 9.42 -22.33 4.71
N GLU A 765 8.11 -22.49 4.94
CA GLU A 765 7.07 -21.70 4.25
C GLU A 765 7.19 -20.18 4.46
N LEU A 766 7.79 -19.75 5.59
CA LEU A 766 8.07 -18.33 5.84
C LEU A 766 9.11 -17.83 4.83
N MET A 767 10.19 -18.58 4.62
CA MET A 767 11.24 -18.16 3.68
C MET A 767 10.89 -18.45 2.22
N ASP A 768 9.96 -19.36 1.94
CA ASP A 768 9.35 -19.50 0.61
C ASP A 768 8.46 -18.31 0.26
N TYR A 769 7.64 -17.84 1.21
CA TYR A 769 6.93 -16.56 1.05
C TYR A 769 7.91 -15.40 0.85
N TYR A 770 8.97 -15.33 1.67
CA TYR A 770 9.97 -14.27 1.57
C TYR A 770 10.62 -14.24 0.18
N GLU A 771 11.07 -15.39 -0.33
CA GLU A 771 11.63 -15.52 -1.69
C GLU A 771 10.62 -15.07 -2.75
N ARG A 772 9.38 -15.56 -2.68
CA ARG A 772 8.33 -15.22 -3.65
C ARG A 772 8.05 -13.73 -3.70
N ALA A 773 7.78 -13.12 -2.55
CA ALA A 773 7.46 -11.69 -2.45
C ALA A 773 8.65 -10.79 -2.82
N LEU A 774 9.87 -11.20 -2.45
CA LEU A 774 11.09 -10.47 -2.80
C LEU A 774 11.31 -10.45 -4.32
N TYR A 775 11.36 -11.63 -4.96
CA TYR A 775 11.66 -11.72 -6.38
C TYR A 775 10.53 -11.20 -7.26
N ASN A 776 9.27 -11.46 -6.91
CA ASN A 776 8.16 -11.22 -7.82
C ASN A 776 7.41 -9.90 -7.55
N GLN A 777 7.62 -9.26 -6.40
CA GLN A 777 7.05 -7.95 -6.12
C GLN A 777 8.09 -6.89 -5.79
N ILE A 778 8.95 -7.08 -4.78
CA ILE A 778 9.89 -6.02 -4.39
C ILE A 778 10.88 -5.71 -5.51
N LEU A 779 11.54 -6.73 -6.09
CA LEU A 779 12.44 -6.50 -7.22
C LEU A 779 11.72 -6.00 -8.48
N ALA A 780 10.46 -6.42 -8.68
CA ALA A 780 9.62 -6.01 -9.80
C ALA A 780 9.07 -4.58 -9.67
N SER A 781 9.10 -4.00 -8.47
CA SER A 781 8.60 -2.67 -8.16
C SER A 781 9.52 -1.54 -8.59
N VAL A 782 10.75 -1.83 -9.04
CA VAL A 782 11.75 -0.84 -9.44
C VAL A 782 11.79 -0.71 -10.97
N ALA A 783 11.92 0.51 -11.48
CA ALA A 783 12.02 0.81 -12.90
C ALA A 783 13.30 0.25 -13.53
N GLU A 784 13.31 0.15 -14.87
CA GLU A 784 14.42 -0.45 -15.61
C GLU A 784 15.74 0.30 -15.43
N ASP A 785 15.71 1.63 -15.53
CA ASP A 785 16.93 2.46 -15.64
C ASP A 785 17.08 3.50 -14.52
N SER A 786 16.15 3.59 -13.57
CA SER A 786 16.14 4.61 -12.52
C SER A 786 15.61 4.04 -11.20
N PRO A 787 15.75 4.74 -10.05
CA PRO A 787 15.17 4.32 -8.79
C PRO A 787 13.65 4.59 -8.72
N ALA A 788 13.01 5.00 -9.81
CA ALA A 788 11.56 5.16 -9.85
C ALA A 788 10.89 3.83 -9.49
N ASN A 789 9.80 3.89 -8.72
CA ASN A 789 9.19 2.70 -8.16
C ASN A 789 7.66 2.70 -8.26
N THR A 790 7.07 1.51 -8.16
CA THR A 790 5.62 1.33 -8.18
C THR A 790 4.99 1.64 -6.83
N TYR A 791 3.80 2.24 -6.87
CA TYR A 791 2.87 2.25 -5.73
C TYR A 791 2.07 0.93 -5.70
N HIS A 792 1.23 0.73 -6.72
CA HIS A 792 0.51 -0.53 -6.97
C HIS A 792 1.19 -1.33 -8.08
N ILE A 793 1.15 -2.66 -7.97
CA ILE A 793 1.52 -3.58 -9.04
C ILE A 793 0.25 -4.21 -9.62
N PRO A 794 -0.21 -3.75 -10.80
CA PRO A 794 -1.45 -4.23 -11.38
C PRO A 794 -1.27 -5.65 -11.94
N LEU A 795 -2.25 -6.54 -11.68
CA LEU A 795 -2.22 -7.96 -12.05
C LEU A 795 -3.33 -8.37 -13.02
N ARG A 796 -4.15 -7.41 -13.47
CA ARG A 796 -5.17 -7.67 -14.50
C ARG A 796 -4.54 -7.95 -15.86
N PRO A 797 -5.23 -8.65 -16.77
CA PRO A 797 -4.70 -8.93 -18.11
C PRO A 797 -4.28 -7.68 -18.88
N GLY A 798 -3.10 -7.70 -19.51
CA GLY A 798 -2.61 -6.56 -20.31
C GLY A 798 -2.28 -5.29 -19.52
N SER A 799 -2.10 -5.39 -18.20
CA SER A 799 -1.76 -4.24 -17.35
C SER A 799 -0.32 -3.77 -17.57
N LYS A 800 -0.04 -2.52 -17.18
CA LYS A 800 1.31 -1.93 -17.22
C LYS A 800 1.68 -1.36 -15.85
N LYS A 801 2.93 -1.59 -15.41
CA LYS A 801 3.45 -1.00 -14.16
C LYS A 801 3.65 0.50 -14.33
N GLN A 802 3.32 1.27 -13.30
CA GLN A 802 3.56 2.71 -13.24
C GLN A 802 4.69 2.99 -12.25
N PHE A 803 5.73 3.68 -12.70
CA PHE A 803 6.89 4.04 -11.90
C PHE A 803 6.95 5.55 -11.73
N SER A 804 7.22 6.02 -10.51
CA SER A 804 7.36 7.44 -10.19
C SER A 804 8.55 7.69 -9.27
N ASN A 805 8.92 8.97 -9.10
CA ASN A 805 9.98 9.43 -8.20
C ASN A 805 11.41 8.99 -8.60
N ALA A 806 11.76 9.13 -9.88
CA ALA A 806 13.11 8.83 -10.38
C ALA A 806 14.22 9.68 -9.72
N ASP A 807 13.89 10.92 -9.34
CA ASP A 807 14.86 11.90 -8.81
C ASP A 807 14.78 12.07 -7.29
N MET A 808 13.95 11.27 -6.60
CA MET A 808 13.74 11.36 -5.14
C MET A 808 13.31 12.75 -4.64
N SER A 809 12.51 13.47 -5.44
CA SER A 809 12.07 14.85 -5.18
C SER A 809 10.64 14.97 -4.64
N GLY A 810 9.86 13.89 -4.60
CA GLY A 810 8.51 13.88 -4.06
C GLY A 810 8.07 12.49 -3.62
N PHE A 811 7.44 12.39 -2.45
CA PHE A 811 7.24 11.10 -1.78
C PHE A 811 5.78 10.76 -1.56
N THR A 812 5.45 9.51 -1.88
CA THR A 812 4.35 8.74 -1.29
C THR A 812 4.92 7.77 -0.24
N CYS A 813 4.05 7.04 0.48
CA CYS A 813 4.48 5.94 1.37
C CYS A 813 5.37 4.91 0.63
N CYS A 814 4.96 4.48 -0.57
CA CYS A 814 5.69 3.47 -1.35
C CYS A 814 7.05 3.96 -1.82
N ASN A 815 7.22 5.26 -2.10
CA ASN A 815 8.54 5.81 -2.42
C ASN A 815 9.48 5.73 -1.21
N GLY A 816 8.96 6.04 0.00
CA GLY A 816 9.72 5.88 1.25
C GLY A 816 10.11 4.43 1.51
N THR A 817 9.19 3.49 1.32
CA THR A 817 9.49 2.06 1.49
C THR A 817 10.41 1.47 0.42
N ALA A 818 10.33 1.94 -0.82
CA ALA A 818 11.22 1.50 -1.88
C ALA A 818 12.68 1.89 -1.61
N LEU A 819 12.92 3.09 -1.05
CA LEU A 819 14.22 3.48 -0.51
C LEU A 819 14.74 2.42 0.46
N GLU A 820 13.99 2.17 1.54
CA GLU A 820 14.42 1.24 2.59
C GLU A 820 14.57 -0.20 2.09
N SER A 821 13.78 -0.63 1.12
CA SER A 821 13.86 -1.99 0.58
C SER A 821 15.17 -2.19 -0.19
N SER A 822 15.47 -1.26 -1.09
CA SER A 822 16.61 -1.35 -2.00
C SER A 822 17.97 -1.13 -1.31
N THR A 823 18.00 -0.46 -0.16
CA THR A 823 19.22 -0.26 0.65
C THR A 823 19.57 -1.44 1.56
N LYS A 824 18.78 -2.52 1.58
CA LYS A 824 18.99 -3.65 2.50
C LYS A 824 18.70 -5.05 1.94
N LEU A 825 18.72 -5.22 0.62
CA LEU A 825 18.29 -6.47 -0.04
C LEU A 825 19.05 -7.74 0.42
N GLN A 826 20.23 -7.59 1.04
CA GLN A 826 21.03 -8.70 1.59
C GLN A 826 20.58 -9.19 2.98
N ASN A 827 19.72 -8.44 3.68
CA ASN A 827 19.50 -8.55 5.13
C ASN A 827 18.85 -9.86 5.62
N SER A 828 18.39 -10.71 4.69
CA SER A 828 17.71 -11.97 4.97
C SER A 828 18.30 -13.15 4.20
N ILE A 829 19.46 -12.97 3.54
CA ILE A 829 20.18 -14.06 2.89
C ILE A 829 20.59 -15.10 3.94
N TYR A 830 21.13 -14.62 5.08
CA TYR A 830 21.63 -15.45 6.17
C TYR A 830 21.07 -15.01 7.52
N PHE A 831 20.83 -15.97 8.42
CA PHE A 831 20.62 -15.73 9.85
C PHE A 831 21.50 -16.66 10.69
N LYS A 832 21.86 -16.25 11.91
CA LYS A 832 22.63 -17.08 12.85
C LYS A 832 21.79 -17.47 14.05
N SER A 833 22.07 -18.63 14.66
CA SER A 833 21.50 -18.91 15.98
C SER A 833 22.07 -17.97 17.02
N VAL A 834 21.27 -17.63 18.04
CA VAL A 834 21.67 -16.75 19.16
C VAL A 834 22.97 -17.24 19.82
N ASP A 835 23.18 -18.56 19.89
CA ASP A 835 24.37 -19.17 20.47
C ASP A 835 25.57 -19.32 19.49
N ASN A 836 25.45 -18.77 18.28
CA ASN A 836 26.43 -18.82 17.19
C ASN A 836 26.88 -20.25 16.81
N LYS A 837 26.01 -21.26 16.96
CA LYS A 837 26.30 -22.66 16.58
C LYS A 837 25.68 -23.09 15.26
N ALA A 838 24.73 -22.33 14.72
CA ALA A 838 24.06 -22.62 13.47
C ALA A 838 23.99 -21.39 12.57
N LEU A 839 24.14 -21.61 11.28
CA LEU A 839 23.88 -20.67 10.20
C LEU A 839 22.69 -21.17 9.39
N PHE A 840 21.76 -20.28 9.09
CA PHE A 840 20.64 -20.53 8.19
C PHE A 840 20.89 -19.79 6.88
N VAL A 841 20.88 -20.52 5.77
CA VAL A 841 20.93 -19.98 4.42
C VAL A 841 19.52 -19.99 3.86
N ASN A 842 18.93 -18.81 3.73
CA ASN A 842 17.52 -18.66 3.34
C ASN A 842 17.39 -18.32 1.85
N LEU A 843 18.23 -17.42 1.32
CA LEU A 843 18.15 -16.96 -0.07
C LEU A 843 19.41 -17.34 -0.85
N PHE A 844 19.20 -17.64 -2.14
CA PHE A 844 20.27 -18.02 -3.06
C PHE A 844 20.70 -16.83 -3.89
N VAL A 845 21.54 -15.98 -3.30
CA VAL A 845 22.01 -14.72 -3.89
C VAL A 845 23.54 -14.74 -3.86
N PRO A 846 24.24 -14.30 -4.93
CA PRO A 846 25.70 -14.22 -4.90
C PRO A 846 26.13 -13.21 -3.83
N SER A 847 26.87 -13.70 -2.83
CA SER A 847 27.18 -12.91 -1.64
C SER A 847 28.34 -13.47 -0.85
N THR A 848 29.02 -12.60 -0.11
CA THR A 848 30.03 -12.98 0.88
C THR A 848 29.55 -12.58 2.27
N LEU A 849 29.42 -13.56 3.15
CA LEU A 849 29.16 -13.37 4.57
C LEU A 849 30.49 -13.35 5.34
N ASN A 850 30.72 -12.30 6.11
CA ASN A 850 31.75 -12.23 7.14
C ASN A 850 31.14 -12.50 8.52
N TRP A 851 31.27 -13.74 9.00
CA TRP A 851 30.76 -14.13 10.31
C TRP A 851 31.80 -13.85 11.41
N THR A 852 31.80 -12.60 11.87
CA THR A 852 32.81 -12.06 12.80
C THR A 852 32.94 -12.89 14.09
N GLU A 853 31.83 -13.33 14.70
CA GLU A 853 31.87 -14.07 15.97
C GLU A 853 32.55 -15.45 15.87
N LYS A 854 32.69 -15.99 14.65
CA LYS A 854 33.35 -17.28 14.42
C LYS A 854 34.68 -17.18 13.71
N ASP A 855 35.09 -15.99 13.24
CA ASP A 855 36.24 -15.82 12.34
C ASP A 855 36.11 -16.71 11.09
N ILE A 856 34.94 -16.64 10.44
CA ILE A 856 34.59 -17.45 9.27
C ILE A 856 34.04 -16.54 8.18
N ILE A 857 34.51 -16.75 6.94
CA ILE A 857 33.92 -16.14 5.75
C ILE A 857 33.22 -17.24 4.95
N ILE A 858 32.03 -16.95 4.46
CA ILE A 858 31.27 -17.86 3.58
C ILE A 858 30.95 -17.14 2.29
N LYS A 859 31.48 -17.65 1.18
CA LYS A 859 31.21 -17.14 -0.16
C LYS A 859 30.13 -18.01 -0.79
N GLN A 860 29.05 -17.40 -1.23
CA GLN A 860 28.01 -18.03 -2.02
C GLN A 860 28.17 -17.62 -3.49
N GLU A 861 28.57 -18.57 -4.32
CA GLU A 861 28.73 -18.40 -5.76
C GLU A 861 27.54 -19.05 -6.47
N THR A 862 26.73 -18.23 -7.15
CA THR A 862 25.54 -18.69 -7.87
C THR A 862 25.20 -17.77 -9.04
N ALA A 863 24.39 -18.26 -9.96
CA ALA A 863 23.69 -17.44 -10.96
C ALA A 863 22.16 -17.60 -10.85
N PHE A 864 21.68 -18.01 -9.69
CA PHE A 864 20.25 -18.06 -9.36
C PHE A 864 19.59 -16.68 -9.54
N PRO A 865 18.38 -16.60 -10.14
CA PRO A 865 17.53 -17.71 -10.56
C PRO A 865 17.71 -18.14 -12.04
N HIS A 866 18.78 -17.75 -12.73
CA HIS A 866 19.06 -18.22 -14.12
C HIS A 866 19.72 -19.60 -14.16
N LYS A 867 20.32 -20.03 -13.04
CA LYS A 867 20.92 -21.35 -12.85
C LYS A 867 20.42 -21.99 -11.57
N ASP A 868 20.33 -23.31 -11.58
CA ASP A 868 19.77 -24.16 -10.53
C ASP A 868 20.82 -24.59 -9.48
N HIS A 869 21.95 -23.89 -9.38
CA HIS A 869 23.12 -24.33 -8.63
C HIS A 869 23.72 -23.21 -7.79
N SER A 870 24.11 -23.54 -6.55
CA SER A 870 24.82 -22.64 -5.63
C SER A 870 25.96 -23.39 -4.94
N THR A 871 27.12 -22.75 -4.88
CA THR A 871 28.31 -23.24 -4.17
C THR A 871 28.62 -22.34 -2.99
N PHE A 872 28.77 -22.94 -1.81
CA PHE A 872 29.21 -22.28 -0.59
C PHE A 872 30.66 -22.68 -0.30
N THR A 873 31.56 -21.71 -0.27
CA THR A 873 32.97 -21.91 0.09
C THR A 873 33.21 -21.36 1.48
N ILE A 874 33.71 -22.20 2.39
CA ILE A 874 34.03 -21.80 3.76
C ILE A 874 35.51 -21.43 3.86
N GLU A 875 35.80 -20.21 4.29
CA GLU A 875 37.14 -19.76 4.68
C GLU A 875 37.22 -19.63 6.20
N GLY A 876 38.34 -20.06 6.79
CA GLY A 876 38.49 -20.18 8.24
C GLY A 876 38.27 -21.61 8.76
N LYS A 877 38.07 -21.78 10.07
CA LYS A 877 37.90 -23.11 10.70
C LYS A 877 36.96 -23.03 11.90
N GLY A 878 36.03 -23.98 12.02
CA GLY A 878 35.11 -23.99 13.15
C GLY A 878 34.10 -25.13 13.12
N LYS A 879 33.44 -25.37 14.26
CA LYS A 879 32.30 -26.29 14.34
C LYS A 879 31.01 -25.48 14.34
N PHE A 880 30.15 -25.73 13.37
CA PHE A 880 28.78 -25.18 13.31
C PHE A 880 27.93 -26.01 12.36
N SER A 881 26.61 -25.85 12.48
CA SER A 881 25.64 -26.42 11.56
C SER A 881 25.29 -25.42 10.46
N LEU A 882 25.30 -25.87 9.21
CA LEU A 882 24.81 -25.13 8.06
C LEU A 882 23.41 -25.66 7.71
N ASN A 883 22.37 -24.86 7.91
CA ASN A 883 20.99 -25.17 7.61
C ASN A 883 20.63 -24.50 6.28
N ILE A 884 20.50 -25.28 5.22
CA ILE A 884 20.24 -24.77 3.87
C ILE A 884 18.77 -25.01 3.53
N ARG A 885 18.03 -23.97 3.16
CA ARG A 885 16.62 -24.11 2.76
C ARG A 885 16.49 -25.02 1.54
N ILE A 886 15.53 -25.93 1.56
CA ILE A 886 15.06 -26.66 0.38
C ILE A 886 13.65 -26.15 0.07
N PRO A 887 13.49 -25.29 -0.95
CA PRO A 887 12.21 -24.65 -1.24
C PRO A 887 11.11 -25.65 -1.66
N GLY A 888 9.84 -25.36 -1.38
CA GLY A 888 8.72 -26.22 -1.79
C GLY A 888 8.58 -26.44 -3.30
N TRP A 889 9.13 -25.53 -4.12
CA TRP A 889 9.16 -25.68 -5.59
C TRP A 889 10.23 -26.70 -6.06
N ALA A 890 11.23 -27.02 -5.24
CA ALA A 890 12.37 -27.88 -5.61
C ALA A 890 12.04 -29.38 -5.45
N LYS A 891 11.01 -29.87 -6.15
CA LYS A 891 10.42 -31.21 -5.91
C LYS A 891 11.24 -32.39 -6.41
N ASN A 892 12.09 -32.20 -7.42
CA ASN A 892 12.75 -33.30 -8.11
C ASN A 892 14.24 -33.05 -8.34
N GLY A 893 15.06 -34.07 -8.14
CA GLY A 893 16.48 -34.06 -8.54
C GLY A 893 17.37 -33.13 -7.72
N VAL A 894 16.99 -32.79 -6.49
CA VAL A 894 17.85 -32.02 -5.58
C VAL A 894 19.09 -32.85 -5.23
N GLU A 895 20.26 -32.25 -5.36
CA GLU A 895 21.55 -32.90 -5.12
C GLU A 895 22.44 -32.03 -4.23
N LEU A 896 23.02 -32.63 -3.18
CA LEU A 896 24.01 -32.01 -2.32
C LEU A 896 25.38 -32.68 -2.53
N LYS A 897 26.44 -31.89 -2.75
CA LYS A 897 27.83 -32.36 -2.65
C LYS A 897 28.58 -31.61 -1.55
N ILE A 898 29.48 -32.32 -0.90
CA ILE A 898 30.42 -31.73 0.06
C ILE A 898 31.83 -32.13 -0.38
N ASN A 899 32.69 -31.14 -0.63
CA ASN A 899 34.04 -31.34 -1.16
C ASN A 899 34.05 -32.27 -2.39
N GLY A 900 33.13 -32.03 -3.34
CA GLY A 900 32.96 -32.81 -4.58
C GLY A 900 32.32 -34.19 -4.42
N LYS A 901 31.93 -34.61 -3.21
CA LYS A 901 31.28 -35.91 -2.96
C LYS A 901 29.79 -35.76 -2.78
N ILE A 902 29.00 -36.46 -3.60
CA ILE A 902 27.54 -36.55 -3.46
C ILE A 902 27.18 -37.12 -2.08
N GLN A 903 26.25 -36.46 -1.41
CA GLN A 903 25.70 -36.90 -0.14
C GLN A 903 24.44 -37.75 -0.40
N ASN A 904 24.49 -39.03 -0.05
CA ASN A 904 23.36 -39.96 -0.21
C ASN A 904 22.37 -39.82 0.96
N THR A 905 21.73 -38.66 1.06
CA THR A 905 20.65 -38.39 2.03
C THR A 905 19.35 -38.11 1.29
N SER A 906 18.20 -38.48 1.86
CA SER A 906 16.91 -37.99 1.36
C SER A 906 16.89 -36.48 1.57
N ILE A 907 16.53 -35.74 0.52
CA ILE A 907 16.37 -34.29 0.56
C ILE A 907 14.91 -34.02 0.18
N GLU A 908 14.12 -33.59 1.15
CA GLU A 908 12.70 -33.32 0.96
C GLU A 908 12.47 -31.82 0.72
N PRO A 909 11.56 -31.44 -0.18
CA PRO A 909 11.07 -30.05 -0.29
C PRO A 909 10.44 -29.59 1.01
N ASP A 910 10.28 -28.27 1.16
CA ASP A 910 9.69 -27.66 2.36
C ASP A 910 10.45 -28.04 3.65
N THR A 911 11.78 -28.05 3.60
CA THR A 911 12.64 -28.36 4.75
C THR A 911 13.90 -27.46 4.82
N TYR A 912 14.64 -27.56 5.93
CA TYR A 912 16.04 -27.13 6.00
C TYR A 912 16.95 -28.34 6.09
N LEU A 913 17.88 -28.46 5.15
CA LEU A 913 18.92 -29.48 5.16
C LEU A 913 20.00 -29.10 6.17
N ASN A 914 20.10 -29.85 7.26
CA ASN A 914 21.06 -29.63 8.33
C ASN A 914 22.40 -30.33 8.02
N VAL A 915 23.48 -29.55 7.92
CA VAL A 915 24.84 -30.06 7.70
C VAL A 915 25.75 -29.61 8.85
N GLU A 916 25.83 -30.41 9.91
CA GLU A 916 26.74 -30.17 11.05
C GLU A 916 28.13 -30.78 10.82
N ARG A 917 29.16 -29.93 10.77
CA ARG A 917 30.55 -30.39 10.57
C ARG A 917 31.56 -29.55 11.34
N LYS A 918 32.80 -30.07 11.40
CA LYS A 918 33.99 -29.28 11.70
C LYS A 918 34.57 -28.80 10.38
N TRP A 919 34.19 -27.60 9.98
CA TRP A 919 34.58 -26.98 8.72
C TRP A 919 36.04 -26.56 8.76
N LYS A 920 36.69 -26.70 7.62
CA LYS A 920 38.07 -26.29 7.36
C LYS A 920 38.10 -25.31 6.19
N ASN A 921 39.17 -24.54 6.13
CA ASN A 921 39.39 -23.58 5.08
C ASN A 921 39.40 -24.27 3.71
N GLY A 922 38.58 -23.77 2.79
CA GLY A 922 38.38 -24.32 1.45
C GLY A 922 37.41 -25.49 1.37
N ASP A 923 36.72 -25.85 2.46
CA ASP A 923 35.59 -26.79 2.35
C ASP A 923 34.49 -26.16 1.48
N THR A 924 33.88 -26.98 0.62
CA THR A 924 32.80 -26.57 -0.28
C THR A 924 31.52 -27.36 -0.03
N VAL A 925 30.39 -26.67 -0.16
CA VAL A 925 29.05 -27.27 -0.19
C VAL A 925 28.38 -26.84 -1.49
N GLU A 926 28.01 -27.78 -2.33
CA GLU A 926 27.37 -27.54 -3.61
C GLU A 926 25.93 -28.04 -3.55
N LEU A 927 24.97 -27.17 -3.78
CA LEU A 927 23.55 -27.49 -3.84
C LEU A 927 23.04 -27.30 -5.27
N LYS A 928 22.38 -28.31 -5.82
CA LYS A 928 21.65 -28.24 -7.08
C LYS A 928 20.16 -28.46 -6.82
N MET A 929 19.31 -27.57 -7.30
CA MET A 929 17.84 -27.60 -7.16
C MET A 929 17.17 -27.40 -8.53
N PRO A 930 16.98 -28.46 -9.33
CA PRO A 930 16.44 -28.34 -10.68
C PRO A 930 15.12 -27.59 -10.73
N PHE A 931 15.03 -26.61 -11.63
CA PHE A 931 13.80 -25.87 -11.88
C PHE A 931 12.81 -26.68 -12.69
N SER A 932 11.52 -26.49 -12.41
CA SER A 932 10.42 -27.07 -13.16
C SER A 932 9.29 -26.05 -13.27
N PHE A 933 8.42 -26.26 -14.28
CA PHE A 933 7.22 -25.45 -14.42
C PHE A 933 6.16 -25.87 -13.40
N HIS A 934 5.52 -24.90 -12.78
CA HIS A 934 4.36 -25.12 -11.93
C HIS A 934 3.36 -23.96 -12.06
N LEU A 935 2.12 -24.23 -11.67
CA LEU A 935 1.02 -23.27 -11.70
C LEU A 935 0.68 -22.85 -10.26
N ASP A 936 0.33 -21.57 -10.09
CA ASP A 936 -0.21 -21.01 -8.86
C ASP A 936 -1.61 -20.44 -9.16
N PRO A 937 -2.68 -21.24 -8.96
CA PRO A 937 -4.06 -20.83 -9.20
C PRO A 937 -4.55 -19.78 -8.21
N ILE A 938 -5.46 -18.91 -8.65
CA ILE A 938 -6.24 -18.08 -7.74
C ILE A 938 -7.19 -18.99 -6.96
N MET A 939 -7.22 -18.81 -5.63
CA MET A 939 -7.85 -19.74 -4.69
C MET A 939 -9.35 -20.02 -4.93
N ASP A 940 -10.09 -19.07 -5.48
CA ASP A 940 -11.51 -19.16 -5.79
C ASP A 940 -11.81 -19.41 -7.27
N GLN A 941 -10.78 -19.40 -8.15
CA GLN A 941 -10.94 -19.65 -9.59
C GLN A 941 -9.72 -20.35 -10.20
N GLU A 942 -9.72 -21.69 -10.22
CA GLU A 942 -8.52 -22.50 -10.47
C GLU A 942 -7.92 -22.43 -11.89
N ASN A 943 -8.71 -22.18 -12.95
CA ASN A 943 -8.14 -21.97 -14.29
C ASN A 943 -7.39 -20.64 -14.39
N ILE A 944 -7.69 -19.66 -13.54
CA ILE A 944 -6.97 -18.40 -13.52
C ILE A 944 -5.72 -18.59 -12.68
N ALA A 945 -4.59 -18.84 -13.34
CA ALA A 945 -3.35 -19.26 -12.69
C ALA A 945 -2.13 -18.51 -13.24
N SER A 946 -1.13 -18.31 -12.37
CA SER A 946 0.19 -17.82 -12.77
C SER A 946 1.12 -18.99 -13.10
N LEU A 947 2.00 -18.79 -14.08
CA LEU A 947 3.02 -19.75 -14.48
C LEU A 947 4.36 -19.40 -13.82
N PHE A 948 4.98 -20.38 -13.19
CA PHE A 948 6.31 -20.25 -12.58
C PHE A 948 7.32 -21.21 -13.23
N TYR A 949 8.60 -20.83 -13.20
CA TYR A 949 9.73 -21.71 -13.44
C TYR A 949 10.70 -21.62 -12.26
N GLY A 950 10.72 -22.66 -11.41
CA GLY A 950 11.36 -22.56 -10.09
C GLY A 950 10.68 -21.47 -9.22
N PRO A 951 11.42 -20.51 -8.64
CA PRO A 951 10.85 -19.43 -7.83
C PRO A 951 10.30 -18.24 -8.67
N VAL A 952 10.59 -18.22 -9.97
CA VAL A 952 10.37 -17.05 -10.83
C VAL A 952 8.99 -17.11 -11.45
N LEU A 953 8.19 -16.08 -11.20
CA LEU A 953 6.93 -15.86 -11.91
C LEU A 953 7.24 -15.40 -13.34
N LEU A 954 6.61 -16.06 -14.31
CA LEU A 954 6.71 -15.72 -15.73
C LEU A 954 5.48 -14.92 -16.16
N ALA A 955 5.73 -13.74 -16.73
CA ALA A 955 4.69 -12.86 -17.24
C ALA A 955 4.62 -12.93 -18.77
N ALA A 956 3.42 -13.14 -19.31
CA ALA A 956 3.17 -13.03 -20.74
C ALA A 956 3.44 -11.58 -21.18
N GLN A 957 4.21 -11.40 -22.25
CA GLN A 957 4.45 -10.08 -22.85
C GLN A 957 3.27 -9.74 -23.76
N GLU A 958 2.55 -8.68 -23.41
CA GLU A 958 1.37 -8.22 -24.14
C GLU A 958 1.74 -7.03 -25.02
N SER A 959 1.22 -6.99 -26.25
CA SER A 959 1.37 -5.81 -27.11
C SER A 959 0.30 -4.77 -26.84
N GLU A 960 -0.86 -5.20 -26.34
CA GLU A 960 -2.07 -4.38 -26.18
C GLU A 960 -2.77 -4.68 -24.84
N PRO A 961 -3.62 -3.77 -24.33
CA PRO A 961 -4.50 -4.05 -23.21
C PRO A 961 -5.43 -5.22 -23.49
N ARG A 962 -5.96 -5.82 -22.42
CA ARG A 962 -6.89 -6.93 -22.54
C ARG A 962 -8.09 -6.75 -21.61
N THR A 963 -9.24 -7.21 -22.08
CA THR A 963 -10.46 -7.35 -21.27
C THR A 963 -10.66 -8.78 -20.76
N ASP A 964 -9.93 -9.75 -21.32
CA ASP A 964 -9.95 -11.16 -20.96
C ASP A 964 -8.56 -11.69 -20.58
N PHE A 965 -8.54 -12.69 -19.71
CA PHE A 965 -7.31 -13.40 -19.36
C PHE A 965 -6.75 -14.14 -20.57
N ARG A 966 -5.42 -14.11 -20.73
CA ARG A 966 -4.76 -14.81 -21.84
C ARG A 966 -4.98 -16.31 -21.71
N LYS A 967 -5.63 -16.88 -22.71
CA LYS A 967 -5.87 -18.33 -22.78
C LYS A 967 -4.61 -19.06 -23.21
N ILE A 968 -4.27 -20.12 -22.47
CA ILE A 968 -3.19 -21.05 -22.82
C ILE A 968 -3.62 -22.49 -22.60
N THR A 969 -2.96 -23.41 -23.32
CA THR A 969 -3.17 -24.85 -23.14
C THR A 969 -1.86 -25.54 -22.82
N LEU A 970 -1.83 -26.29 -21.71
CA LEU A 970 -0.68 -27.05 -21.24
C LEU A 970 -1.01 -28.55 -21.16
N ASP A 971 0.02 -29.40 -21.16
CA ASP A 971 -0.15 -30.85 -20.98
C ASP A 971 -0.26 -31.17 -19.48
N ALA A 972 -1.31 -31.90 -19.09
CA ALA A 972 -1.59 -32.17 -17.68
C ALA A 972 -0.51 -33.03 -16.98
N SER A 973 0.24 -33.83 -17.75
CA SER A 973 1.26 -34.75 -17.23
C SER A 973 2.66 -34.13 -17.18
N ASP A 974 2.93 -33.14 -18.03
CA ASP A 974 4.17 -32.37 -18.06
C ASP A 974 3.90 -30.97 -18.61
N LEU A 975 3.76 -30.00 -17.70
CA LEU A 975 3.47 -28.61 -18.06
C LEU A 975 4.51 -28.00 -19.01
N GLY A 976 5.76 -28.48 -18.99
CA GLY A 976 6.83 -27.99 -19.86
C GLY A 976 6.77 -28.50 -21.29
N LYS A 977 6.00 -29.56 -21.57
CA LYS A 977 6.00 -30.25 -22.87
C LYS A 977 5.56 -29.39 -24.04
N THR A 978 4.64 -28.44 -23.81
CA THR A 978 4.14 -27.51 -24.83
C THR A 978 4.83 -26.14 -24.78
N ILE A 979 5.74 -25.93 -23.83
CA ILE A 979 6.48 -24.69 -23.64
C ILE A 979 7.84 -24.81 -24.33
N SER A 980 8.13 -23.88 -25.24
CA SER A 980 9.45 -23.77 -25.88
C SER A 980 10.24 -22.59 -25.30
N GLY A 981 11.55 -22.52 -25.50
CA GLY A 981 12.33 -21.37 -25.01
C GLY A 981 13.76 -21.71 -24.63
N ASN A 982 14.39 -20.78 -23.92
CA ASN A 982 15.72 -20.92 -23.36
C ASN A 982 15.68 -20.71 -21.82
N PRO A 983 15.74 -21.81 -21.04
CA PRO A 983 15.77 -21.74 -19.58
C PRO A 983 16.92 -20.90 -19.01
N GLU A 984 18.08 -20.84 -19.66
CA GLU A 984 19.22 -20.03 -19.20
C GLU A 984 18.95 -18.53 -19.29
N LYS A 985 18.08 -18.13 -20.22
CA LYS A 985 17.61 -16.74 -20.37
C LYS A 985 16.32 -16.47 -19.60
N LEU A 986 15.71 -17.50 -19.00
CA LEU A 986 14.35 -17.44 -18.45
C LEU A 986 13.31 -16.92 -19.47
N GLU A 987 13.55 -17.13 -20.77
CA GLU A 987 12.65 -16.68 -21.84
C GLU A 987 11.98 -17.88 -22.49
N PHE A 988 10.65 -17.90 -22.42
CA PHE A 988 9.81 -18.99 -22.88
C PHE A 988 8.77 -18.51 -23.89
N LYS A 989 8.19 -19.43 -24.65
CA LYS A 989 7.14 -19.16 -25.64
C LYS A 989 6.03 -20.18 -25.56
N ILE A 990 4.80 -19.66 -25.51
CA ILE A 990 3.54 -20.40 -25.58
C ILE A 990 2.68 -19.71 -26.63
N ASP A 991 2.20 -20.44 -27.63
CA ASP A 991 1.38 -19.92 -28.73
C ASP A 991 1.94 -18.65 -29.41
N GLY A 992 3.27 -18.59 -29.55
CA GLY A 992 3.99 -17.47 -30.16
C GLY A 992 4.20 -16.24 -29.25
N VAL A 993 3.65 -16.23 -28.04
CA VAL A 993 3.80 -15.16 -27.05
C VAL A 993 5.00 -15.43 -26.15
N VAL A 994 5.79 -14.39 -25.87
CA VAL A 994 6.96 -14.48 -25.00
C VAL A 994 6.54 -14.42 -23.53
N TYR A 995 7.15 -15.24 -22.71
CA TYR A 995 7.04 -15.26 -21.25
C TYR A 995 8.43 -15.08 -20.66
N LYS A 996 8.59 -14.11 -19.76
CA LYS A 996 9.88 -13.81 -19.11
C LYS A 996 9.66 -13.43 -17.64
N PRO A 997 10.71 -13.31 -16.82
CA PRO A 997 10.57 -12.97 -15.41
C PRO A 997 9.75 -11.68 -15.22
N PHE A 998 8.82 -11.70 -14.28
CA PHE A 998 7.98 -10.53 -14.03
C PHE A 998 8.78 -9.32 -13.50
N TYR A 999 9.87 -9.56 -12.76
CA TYR A 999 10.79 -8.52 -12.32
C TYR A 999 11.63 -7.89 -13.46
N GLU A 1000 11.60 -8.46 -14.67
CA GLU A 1000 12.22 -7.90 -15.89
C GLU A 1000 11.17 -7.45 -16.93
N THR A 1001 9.89 -7.43 -16.55
CA THR A 1001 8.79 -7.03 -17.43
C THR A 1001 8.35 -5.61 -17.09
N TYR A 1002 8.64 -4.64 -17.96
CA TYR A 1002 8.29 -3.22 -17.73
C TYR A 1002 7.12 -2.74 -18.61
N ASP A 1003 6.88 -3.42 -19.73
CA ASP A 1003 5.76 -3.18 -20.62
C ASP A 1003 4.49 -3.94 -20.18
N ARG A 1004 3.49 -3.97 -21.07
CA ARG A 1004 2.22 -4.63 -20.79
C ARG A 1004 2.42 -6.12 -20.56
N HIS A 1005 1.64 -6.65 -19.62
CA HIS A 1005 1.79 -8.02 -19.20
C HIS A 1005 0.50 -8.67 -18.72
N SER A 1006 0.49 -9.99 -18.77
CA SER A 1006 -0.48 -10.83 -18.06
C SER A 1006 0.27 -11.80 -17.15
N VAL A 1007 0.03 -11.67 -15.84
CA VAL A 1007 0.60 -12.55 -14.80
C VAL A 1007 -0.34 -13.72 -14.51
N TYR A 1008 -1.64 -13.46 -14.48
CA TYR A 1008 -2.67 -14.49 -14.42
C TYR A 1008 -3.15 -14.82 -15.84
N LEU A 1009 -3.33 -16.12 -16.10
CA LEU A 1009 -3.67 -16.68 -17.40
C LEU A 1009 -4.91 -17.57 -17.24
N ASP A 1010 -5.70 -17.73 -18.29
CA ASP A 1010 -6.80 -18.69 -18.35
C ASP A 1010 -6.26 -20.03 -18.89
N VAL A 1011 -5.96 -20.95 -17.98
CA VAL A 1011 -5.22 -22.18 -18.27
C VAL A 1011 -6.16 -23.36 -18.48
N THR A 1012 -6.00 -24.04 -19.62
CA THR A 1012 -6.60 -25.35 -19.88
C THR A 1012 -5.54 -26.44 -19.89
N LEU A 1013 -5.87 -27.61 -19.32
CA LEU A 1013 -5.03 -28.80 -19.34
C LEU A 1013 -5.60 -29.86 -20.29
N ASN A 1014 -4.77 -30.36 -21.20
CA ASN A 1014 -5.10 -31.44 -22.14
C ASN A 1014 -4.61 -32.81 -21.70
#